data_AF-A0A6L5F4E5-F1
#
_entry.id   AF-A0A6L5F4E5-F1
#
_cell.length_a   1.000
_cell.length_b   1.000
_cell.length_c   1.000
_cell.angle_alpha   90.00
_cell.angle_beta   90.00
_cell.angle_gamma   90.00
#
_symmetry.space_group_name_H-M   'P 1'
#
loop_
_entity.id
_entity.type
_entity.pdbx_description
1 polymer ?
#
loop_
_entity_poly.entity_id
_entity_poly.type
_entity_poly.pdbx_seq_one_letter_code
_entity_poly.pdbx_strand_id
1 'polypeptide(L)'
;WNNEIQFPEQIIEIENGNVLGAGFSSPSGVWEFDPDGDQLALYDPVTSVRGAYELPDGQILATNSGGIHRFTRDNPDEAVELLNGSSYMITPIGVENCDIPEWLTVDPVSGSTEPGGSDTVTATIDTTGLPLGEHEAGICVDSNDPVQPTVSVPVTLDVVLPPNFGTIQGTVQTLGYCDADVGALEGATVEIVGAESTETLVTDEDGFYQVHLPHSESPLTITVTANGHLPATVEGVTFSGGDVVTQEFDLDLDAPCGTVDPTEFSFNIRENDVVTDTLTIGNVDGAADLDWSVAEAEPVGGASAAPTANVLQQQTGVPSYTTTGFVDVGYVTFDATDPSELTTIADPQPTNVYAATFIDNDFTRHYMLASSAGSLPENTFGYIDTETGEFTTLGTVSGAPAGGTWSSMKWDPSTSTLYASNIVSFGDSRLFTIDPETLEATEVGPIQGPDVSSSAGVIAIAISADGLMYGIELSDDVLLAIDKTTGEATVIGDTGVAANFAQDMDFDHTDGTLYWAGYQGSGNSQMFTVDTETGAAMSIGDVAGGSELLSFSVALPSATLQCDTPSGISWLSADPTAGTAAAGSSSDVGVTVDATELTAGEYEAGLCVSTSDSRHPLIEVPVALTLRPEFVLEAEGRRVRGLHFVDLTWSGALSDDVDIYRDGELITTERNDGAHTDNTGRSERATYVYQVCEAGTDDCSNEATVRFGGPPPGRGGGD
;
A
#
# COMPACT_ATOMS: atom_id res chain seq x y z
N TRP A 1 67.24 38.28 -10.47
CA TRP A 1 67.37 36.81 -10.60
C TRP A 1 67.93 36.28 -9.30
N ASN A 2 67.02 35.98 -8.38
CA ASN A 2 67.33 35.27 -7.16
C ASN A 2 67.46 33.78 -7.50
N ASN A 3 68.58 33.13 -7.14
CA ASN A 3 68.82 31.71 -7.43
C ASN A 3 68.04 30.77 -6.48
N GLU A 4 67.17 31.31 -5.63
CA GLU A 4 66.48 30.57 -4.57
C GLU A 4 65.24 29.82 -5.07
N ILE A 5 64.50 30.34 -6.07
CA ILE A 5 63.40 29.60 -6.71
C ILE A 5 63.95 28.61 -7.76
N GLN A 6 63.68 27.33 -7.55
CA GLN A 6 64.19 26.24 -8.40
C GLN A 6 63.04 25.67 -9.24
N PHE A 7 63.21 25.70 -10.58
CA PHE A 7 62.21 25.27 -11.56
C PHE A 7 60.85 25.98 -11.41
N PRO A 8 60.77 27.30 -11.65
CA PRO A 8 59.48 27.98 -11.71
C PRO A 8 58.68 27.49 -12.93
N GLU A 9 57.49 26.95 -12.69
CA GLU A 9 56.59 26.44 -13.75
C GLU A 9 55.69 27.57 -14.29
N GLN A 10 55.10 28.35 -13.39
CA GLN A 10 54.30 29.54 -13.69
C GLN A 10 54.84 30.76 -12.95
N ILE A 11 54.88 31.90 -13.65
CA ILE A 11 55.18 33.19 -13.06
C ILE A 11 54.08 34.16 -13.52
N ILE A 12 53.49 34.89 -12.59
CA ILE A 12 52.43 35.86 -12.86
C ILE A 12 52.67 37.14 -12.06
N GLU A 13 52.48 38.29 -12.70
CA GLU A 13 52.40 39.59 -12.04
C GLU A 13 50.98 39.77 -11.47
N ILE A 14 50.88 40.14 -10.20
CA ILE A 14 49.62 40.38 -9.49
C ILE A 14 49.31 41.87 -9.38
N GLU A 15 48.07 42.22 -9.04
CA GLU A 15 47.53 43.58 -9.16
C GLU A 15 48.34 44.66 -8.40
N ASN A 16 48.97 44.28 -7.28
CA ASN A 16 49.80 45.18 -6.48
C ASN A 16 51.22 45.40 -7.08
N GLY A 17 51.53 44.80 -8.23
CA GLY A 17 52.82 44.87 -8.92
C GLY A 17 53.84 43.80 -8.49
N ASN A 18 53.55 43.02 -7.45
CA ASN A 18 54.40 41.88 -7.07
C ASN A 18 54.30 40.75 -8.10
N VAL A 19 55.20 39.79 -7.97
CA VAL A 19 55.27 38.62 -8.84
C VAL A 19 55.12 37.34 -8.01
N LEU A 20 54.13 36.52 -8.37
CA LEU A 20 53.99 35.16 -7.84
C LEU A 20 54.69 34.15 -8.76
N GLY A 21 55.46 33.25 -8.17
CA GLY A 21 56.16 32.16 -8.85
C GLY A 21 55.82 30.80 -8.27
N ALA A 22 55.31 29.89 -9.09
CA ALA A 22 55.05 28.49 -8.74
C ALA A 22 56.36 27.69 -8.76
N GLY A 23 56.96 27.46 -7.59
CA GLY A 23 58.18 26.67 -7.43
C GLY A 23 57.88 25.18 -7.35
N PHE A 24 58.25 24.42 -8.39
CA PHE A 24 57.96 22.99 -8.46
C PHE A 24 58.87 22.15 -7.58
N SER A 25 60.15 22.52 -7.48
CA SER A 25 61.16 21.71 -6.79
C SER A 25 61.51 22.29 -5.41
N SER A 26 62.14 21.48 -4.55
CA SER A 26 62.47 21.87 -3.17
C SER A 26 63.42 23.09 -3.12
N PRO A 27 63.07 24.20 -2.43
CA PRO A 27 61.83 24.42 -1.67
C PRO A 27 60.64 24.70 -2.60
N SER A 28 59.61 23.85 -2.52
CA SER A 28 58.42 23.97 -3.36
C SER A 28 57.39 24.85 -2.66
N GLY A 29 56.61 25.60 -3.43
CA GLY A 29 55.59 26.50 -2.91
C GLY A 29 55.30 27.64 -3.88
N VAL A 30 54.44 28.56 -3.46
CA VAL A 30 54.23 29.83 -4.14
C VAL A 30 55.21 30.85 -3.57
N TRP A 31 56.09 31.36 -4.41
CA TRP A 31 57.06 32.40 -4.08
C TRP A 31 56.48 33.75 -4.44
N GLU A 32 56.62 34.74 -3.57
CA GLU A 32 56.23 36.12 -3.85
C GLU A 32 57.46 37.01 -3.88
N PHE A 33 57.61 37.79 -4.95
CA PHE A 33 58.71 38.73 -5.17
C PHE A 33 58.15 40.14 -5.37
N ASP A 34 58.92 41.15 -5.00
CA ASP A 34 58.62 42.53 -5.40
C ASP A 34 59.00 42.79 -6.87
N PRO A 35 58.64 43.95 -7.44
CA PRO A 35 58.97 44.30 -8.83
C PRO A 35 60.49 44.38 -9.11
N ASP A 36 61.30 44.62 -8.10
CA ASP A 36 62.76 44.71 -8.20
C ASP A 36 63.44 43.33 -8.13
N GLY A 37 62.68 42.29 -7.78
CA GLY A 37 63.07 40.89 -7.74
C GLY A 37 63.59 40.41 -6.39
N ASP A 38 63.35 41.18 -5.32
CA ASP A 38 63.61 40.75 -3.95
C ASP A 38 62.50 39.81 -3.47
N GLN A 39 62.87 38.74 -2.75
CA GLN A 39 61.89 37.80 -2.22
C GLN A 39 61.16 38.40 -1.03
N LEU A 40 59.83 38.42 -1.10
CA LEU A 40 58.95 38.85 -0.03
C LEU A 40 58.49 37.68 0.84
N ALA A 41 58.08 36.57 0.22
CA ALA A 41 57.57 35.40 0.93
C ALA A 41 57.74 34.09 0.16
N LEU A 42 57.62 32.98 0.89
CA LEU A 42 57.41 31.63 0.36
C LEU A 42 56.25 31.00 1.14
N TYR A 43 55.20 30.61 0.42
CA TYR A 43 54.06 29.89 0.94
C TYR A 43 54.13 28.43 0.46
N ASP A 44 54.41 27.49 1.35
CA ASP A 44 54.61 26.06 1.03
C ASP A 44 53.56 25.08 1.62
N PRO A 45 52.25 25.44 1.73
CA PRO A 45 51.26 24.49 2.22
C PRO A 45 50.96 23.36 1.22
N VAL A 46 51.38 23.54 -0.03
CA VAL A 46 51.21 22.61 -1.14
C VAL A 46 52.59 22.38 -1.76
N THR A 47 52.93 21.12 -2.01
CA THR A 47 54.21 20.75 -2.64
C THR A 47 54.03 20.43 -4.12
N SER A 48 55.13 20.48 -4.87
CA SER A 48 55.16 20.29 -6.32
C SER A 48 54.27 21.29 -7.07
N VAL A 49 54.27 22.55 -6.63
CA VAL A 49 53.40 23.61 -7.19
C VAL A 49 53.77 23.88 -8.64
N ARG A 50 52.76 23.88 -9.52
CA ARG A 50 52.90 24.06 -10.97
C ARG A 50 52.26 25.36 -11.47
N GLY A 51 51.29 25.89 -10.74
CA GLY A 51 50.60 27.12 -11.06
C GLY A 51 50.26 27.91 -9.80
N ALA A 52 50.20 29.23 -9.96
CA ALA A 52 49.88 30.18 -8.91
C ALA A 52 49.02 31.31 -9.48
N TYR A 53 47.97 31.72 -8.75
CA TYR A 53 47.12 32.86 -9.11
C TYR A 53 46.57 33.51 -7.84
N GLU A 54 46.43 34.84 -7.84
CA GLU A 54 45.78 35.58 -6.75
C GLU A 54 44.35 35.96 -7.16
N LEU A 55 43.37 35.59 -6.34
CA LEU A 55 41.97 35.96 -6.49
C LEU A 55 41.75 37.44 -6.10
N PRO A 56 40.67 38.10 -6.59
CA PRO A 56 40.39 39.51 -6.27
C PRO A 56 40.23 39.82 -4.77
N ASP A 57 39.91 38.82 -3.95
CA ASP A 57 39.81 38.93 -2.49
C ASP A 57 41.16 38.74 -1.76
N GLY A 58 42.25 38.55 -2.50
CA GLY A 58 43.62 38.38 -1.99
C GLY A 58 43.98 36.94 -1.59
N GLN A 59 43.10 35.97 -1.81
CA GLN A 59 43.41 34.55 -1.61
C GLN A 59 44.31 34.02 -2.73
N ILE A 60 45.17 33.05 -2.41
CA ILE A 60 46.10 32.45 -3.38
C ILE A 60 45.59 31.06 -3.77
N LEU A 61 45.50 30.82 -5.07
CA LEU A 61 45.33 29.51 -5.66
C LEU A 61 46.69 28.91 -6.04
N ALA A 62 46.92 27.67 -5.65
CA ALA A 62 48.08 26.88 -6.05
C ALA A 62 47.64 25.54 -6.62
N THR A 63 48.33 25.08 -7.66
CA THR A 63 47.99 23.83 -8.34
C THR A 63 49.12 22.82 -8.27
N ASN A 64 48.78 21.53 -8.21
CA ASN A 64 49.73 20.43 -8.34
C ASN A 64 49.04 19.18 -8.91
N SER A 65 49.71 18.03 -8.87
CA SER A 65 49.14 16.76 -9.35
C SER A 65 47.91 16.27 -8.57
N GLY A 66 47.67 16.82 -7.37
CA GLY A 66 46.54 16.49 -6.51
C GLY A 66 45.33 17.42 -6.70
N GLY A 67 45.49 18.61 -7.28
CA GLY A 67 44.35 19.48 -7.52
C GLY A 67 44.65 20.95 -7.56
N ILE A 68 43.59 21.72 -7.34
CA ILE A 68 43.62 23.16 -7.06
C ILE A 68 43.41 23.35 -5.57
N HIS A 69 44.30 24.10 -4.95
CA HIS A 69 44.30 24.40 -3.52
C HIS A 69 44.19 25.90 -3.31
N ARG A 70 43.48 26.31 -2.26
CA ARG A 70 43.29 27.72 -1.92
C ARG A 70 43.75 28.00 -0.49
N PHE A 71 44.51 29.06 -0.29
CA PHE A 71 44.96 29.50 1.03
C PHE A 71 45.09 31.03 1.11
N THR A 72 45.34 31.54 2.32
CA THR A 72 45.57 32.98 2.56
C THR A 72 47.03 33.23 2.93
N ARG A 73 47.52 34.46 2.74
CA ARG A 73 48.89 34.83 3.15
C ARG A 73 49.10 34.74 4.65
N ASP A 74 48.07 35.04 5.45
CA ASP A 74 48.13 35.03 6.91
C ASP A 74 48.10 33.61 7.49
N ASN A 75 47.34 32.71 6.86
CA ASN A 75 47.21 31.30 7.26
C ASN A 75 47.42 30.37 6.04
N PRO A 76 48.66 30.19 5.55
CA PRO A 76 48.92 29.34 4.40
C PRO A 76 48.67 27.85 4.70
N ASP A 77 48.97 27.41 5.93
CA ASP A 77 48.85 26.00 6.37
C ASP A 77 47.40 25.48 6.39
N GLU A 78 46.40 26.36 6.30
CA GLU A 78 44.97 26.01 6.22
C GLU A 78 44.49 25.88 4.76
N ALA A 79 45.35 25.37 3.87
CA ALA A 79 45.01 25.21 2.46
C ALA A 79 43.84 24.23 2.26
N VAL A 80 42.84 24.65 1.49
CA VAL A 80 41.65 23.87 1.15
C VAL A 80 41.76 23.38 -0.29
N GLU A 81 41.64 22.06 -0.50
CA GLU A 81 41.49 21.48 -1.82
C GLU A 81 40.11 21.84 -2.38
N LEU A 82 40.08 22.58 -3.49
CA LEU A 82 38.85 22.97 -4.17
C LEU A 82 38.41 21.95 -5.23
N LEU A 83 39.38 21.30 -5.86
CA LEU A 83 39.14 20.41 -6.98
C LEU A 83 40.25 19.36 -7.04
N ASN A 84 39.87 18.08 -7.05
CA ASN A 84 40.79 16.96 -7.12
C ASN A 84 41.19 16.66 -8.57
N GLY A 85 42.45 16.31 -8.80
CA GLY A 85 42.98 15.86 -10.10
C GLY A 85 44.28 16.56 -10.49
N SER A 86 44.92 16.11 -11.57
CA SER A 86 46.20 16.71 -11.98
C SER A 86 46.01 18.08 -12.64
N SER A 87 46.35 19.13 -11.90
CA SER A 87 46.32 20.52 -12.36
C SER A 87 47.74 21.08 -12.58
N TYR A 88 47.91 21.86 -13.65
CA TYR A 88 49.20 22.41 -14.05
C TYR A 88 49.16 23.94 -13.96
N MET A 89 49.22 24.66 -15.06
CA MET A 89 49.11 26.12 -15.06
C MET A 89 47.67 26.53 -14.74
N ILE A 90 47.50 27.59 -13.94
CA ILE A 90 46.19 28.18 -13.66
C ILE A 90 46.12 29.57 -14.27
N THR A 91 45.11 29.84 -15.07
CA THR A 91 44.82 31.17 -15.58
C THR A 91 43.34 31.41 -15.39
N PRO A 92 42.92 32.61 -14.96
CA PRO A 92 41.53 32.98 -15.03
C PRO A 92 41.10 32.89 -16.50
N ILE A 93 40.02 32.16 -16.75
CA ILE A 93 39.26 32.32 -17.98
C ILE A 93 38.24 33.40 -17.62
N GLY A 94 38.54 34.65 -17.98
CA GLY A 94 37.51 35.66 -18.00
C GLY A 94 36.46 35.18 -19.00
N VAL A 95 35.30 34.74 -18.51
CA VAL A 95 34.12 34.71 -19.37
C VAL A 95 33.80 36.17 -19.61
N GLU A 96 34.30 36.72 -20.73
CA GLU A 96 33.84 37.99 -21.26
C GLU A 96 32.36 37.81 -21.62
N ASN A 97 31.49 37.98 -20.64
CA ASN A 97 30.05 37.96 -20.88
C ASN A 97 29.66 39.32 -21.45
N CYS A 98 29.91 39.49 -22.75
CA CYS A 98 29.57 40.69 -23.51
C CYS A 98 28.14 40.65 -24.05
N ASP A 99 27.33 39.69 -23.61
CA ASP A 99 25.92 39.63 -23.94
C ASP A 99 25.15 40.50 -22.95
N ILE A 100 24.59 41.61 -23.44
CA ILE A 100 23.79 42.52 -22.62
C ILE A 100 22.37 41.95 -22.55
N PRO A 101 21.88 41.55 -21.37
CA PRO A 101 20.54 41.01 -21.23
C PRO A 101 19.48 42.10 -21.40
N GLU A 102 18.24 41.73 -21.75
CA GLU A 102 17.18 42.69 -22.07
C GLU A 102 16.85 43.67 -20.94
N TRP A 103 17.10 43.29 -19.68
CA TRP A 103 16.89 44.14 -18.52
C TRP A 103 17.94 45.24 -18.34
N LEU A 104 19.03 45.22 -19.10
CA LEU A 104 20.11 46.20 -19.06
C LEU A 104 20.26 46.85 -20.44
N THR A 105 20.29 48.17 -20.50
CA THR A 105 20.54 48.90 -21.76
C THR A 105 21.60 49.97 -21.56
N VAL A 106 22.36 50.29 -22.61
CA VAL A 106 23.41 51.31 -22.57
C VAL A 106 23.24 52.34 -23.70
N ASP A 107 23.41 53.63 -23.40
CA ASP A 107 23.34 54.72 -24.38
C ASP A 107 24.37 55.83 -24.05
N PRO A 108 25.21 56.28 -25.00
CA PRO A 108 25.33 55.78 -26.37
C PRO A 108 26.06 54.44 -26.45
N VAL A 109 25.69 53.59 -27.42
CA VAL A 109 26.34 52.29 -27.69
C VAL A 109 27.71 52.41 -28.39
N SER A 110 28.10 53.62 -28.80
CA SER A 110 29.41 53.91 -29.40
C SER A 110 29.76 55.39 -29.29
N GLY A 111 31.06 55.72 -29.33
CA GLY A 111 31.54 57.10 -29.18
C GLY A 111 33.03 57.24 -29.53
N SER A 112 33.62 58.39 -29.20
CA SER A 112 35.05 58.66 -29.37
C SER A 112 35.52 59.66 -28.33
N THR A 113 36.48 59.24 -27.50
CA THR A 113 37.04 60.08 -26.43
C THR A 113 38.30 60.80 -26.91
N GLU A 114 38.36 62.12 -26.68
CA GLU A 114 39.56 62.91 -27.01
C GLU A 114 40.73 62.61 -26.05
N PRO A 115 42.00 62.80 -26.46
CA PRO A 115 43.15 62.60 -25.58
C PRO A 115 43.06 63.44 -24.29
N GLY A 116 43.07 62.77 -23.13
CA GLY A 116 42.94 63.40 -21.81
C GLY A 116 41.52 63.84 -21.43
N GLY A 117 40.52 63.51 -22.25
CA GLY A 117 39.10 63.73 -21.97
C GLY A 117 38.39 62.51 -21.39
N SER A 118 37.07 62.60 -21.26
CA SER A 118 36.17 61.53 -20.82
C SER A 118 34.81 61.66 -21.52
N ASP A 119 34.22 60.54 -21.93
CA ASP A 119 32.81 60.46 -22.34
C ASP A 119 31.97 59.81 -21.25
N THR A 120 30.65 59.93 -21.34
CA THR A 120 29.70 59.30 -20.40
C THR A 120 28.78 58.37 -21.16
N VAL A 121 28.64 57.13 -20.67
CA VAL A 121 27.67 56.13 -21.12
C VAL A 121 26.68 55.90 -19.99
N THR A 122 25.39 55.97 -20.28
CA THR A 122 24.31 55.75 -19.31
C THR A 122 23.83 54.31 -19.40
N ALA A 123 23.87 53.59 -18.28
CA ALA A 123 23.23 52.27 -18.15
C ALA A 123 21.83 52.42 -17.53
N THR A 124 20.82 51.80 -18.13
CA THR A 124 19.44 51.80 -17.64
C THR A 124 19.00 50.36 -17.35
N ILE A 125 18.42 50.16 -16.16
CA ILE A 125 17.93 48.86 -15.68
C ILE A 125 16.40 48.87 -15.73
N ASP A 126 15.79 47.83 -16.31
CA ASP A 126 14.36 47.56 -16.29
C ASP A 126 14.10 46.22 -15.59
N THR A 127 13.47 46.27 -14.41
CA THR A 127 13.16 45.08 -13.61
C THR A 127 11.79 44.49 -13.94
N THR A 128 11.09 45.02 -14.93
CA THR A 128 9.74 44.57 -15.28
C THR A 128 9.77 43.12 -15.74
N GLY A 129 9.06 42.24 -15.01
CA GLY A 129 9.00 40.81 -15.32
C GLY A 129 10.27 40.02 -14.97
N LEU A 130 11.25 40.63 -14.29
CA LEU A 130 12.38 39.88 -13.77
C LEU A 130 11.99 39.04 -12.54
N PRO A 131 12.44 37.78 -12.47
CA PRO A 131 12.37 37.00 -11.24
C PRO A 131 13.07 37.69 -10.06
N LEU A 132 12.61 37.40 -8.84
CA LEU A 132 13.28 37.85 -7.62
C LEU A 132 14.68 37.22 -7.51
N GLY A 133 15.60 37.91 -6.84
CA GLY A 133 16.96 37.45 -6.59
C GLY A 133 18.03 38.13 -7.44
N GLU A 134 19.22 37.53 -7.47
CA GLU A 134 20.42 38.11 -8.06
C GLU A 134 20.52 37.83 -9.57
N HIS A 135 20.84 38.87 -10.34
CA HIS A 135 21.05 38.85 -11.79
C HIS A 135 22.40 39.48 -12.10
N GLU A 136 23.18 38.82 -12.95
CA GLU A 136 24.51 39.30 -13.36
C GLU A 136 24.57 39.60 -14.85
N ALA A 137 25.32 40.65 -15.22
CA ALA A 137 25.62 41.02 -16.59
C ALA A 137 27.01 41.65 -16.71
N GLY A 138 27.54 41.72 -17.94
CA GLY A 138 28.77 42.44 -18.25
C GLY A 138 28.53 43.53 -19.31
N ILE A 139 29.03 44.73 -19.09
CA ILE A 139 29.12 45.76 -20.13
C ILE A 139 30.53 45.72 -20.72
N CYS A 140 30.64 45.34 -21.98
CA CYS A 140 31.91 45.34 -22.70
C CYS A 140 32.11 46.62 -23.51
N VAL A 141 33.24 47.27 -23.30
CA VAL A 141 33.67 48.47 -24.03
C VAL A 141 34.81 48.07 -24.95
N ASP A 142 34.50 47.93 -26.24
CA ASP A 142 35.50 47.73 -27.29
C ASP A 142 36.09 49.06 -27.76
N SER A 143 37.41 49.10 -27.89
CA SER A 143 38.18 50.30 -28.22
C SER A 143 39.37 50.00 -29.14
N ASN A 144 39.99 51.06 -29.64
CA ASN A 144 41.21 50.99 -30.45
C ASN A 144 42.50 51.06 -29.60
N ASP A 145 42.41 50.85 -28.29
CA ASP A 145 43.59 50.73 -27.43
C ASP A 145 44.38 49.46 -27.81
N PRO A 146 45.65 49.56 -28.24
CA PRO A 146 46.42 48.42 -28.70
C PRO A 146 46.87 47.48 -27.57
N VAL A 147 46.76 47.90 -26.30
CA VAL A 147 47.15 47.13 -25.12
C VAL A 147 45.93 46.50 -24.46
N GLN A 148 44.83 47.26 -24.30
CA GLN A 148 43.59 46.77 -23.70
C GLN A 148 42.39 47.09 -24.61
N PRO A 149 42.23 46.35 -25.72
CA PRO A 149 41.20 46.63 -26.72
C PRO A 149 39.78 46.47 -26.17
N THR A 150 39.56 45.61 -25.18
CA THR A 150 38.25 45.38 -24.56
C THR A 150 38.36 45.55 -23.04
N VAL A 151 37.41 46.30 -22.47
CA VAL A 151 37.25 46.48 -21.02
C VAL A 151 35.86 45.96 -20.63
N SER A 152 35.78 45.04 -19.67
CA SER A 152 34.51 44.53 -19.14
C SER A 152 34.19 45.19 -17.79
N VAL A 153 32.95 45.63 -17.62
CA VAL A 153 32.39 46.19 -16.38
C VAL A 153 31.27 45.27 -15.89
N PRO A 154 31.43 44.57 -14.74
CA PRO A 154 30.40 43.70 -14.21
C PRO A 154 29.24 44.51 -13.62
N VAL A 155 28.02 43.97 -13.74
CA VAL A 155 26.78 44.51 -13.20
C VAL A 155 26.07 43.42 -12.42
N THR A 156 25.82 43.67 -11.14
CA THR A 156 25.03 42.82 -10.24
C THR A 156 23.75 43.54 -9.86
N LEU A 157 22.59 42.90 -10.02
CA LEU A 157 21.26 43.42 -9.72
C LEU A 157 20.54 42.45 -8.79
N ASP A 158 20.05 42.93 -7.64
CA ASP A 158 19.20 42.14 -6.74
C ASP A 158 17.75 42.66 -6.80
N VAL A 159 16.84 41.84 -7.29
CA VAL A 159 15.41 42.15 -7.42
C VAL A 159 14.68 41.66 -6.17
N VAL A 160 14.18 42.60 -5.36
CA VAL A 160 13.50 42.32 -4.09
C VAL A 160 12.04 42.81 -4.11
N LEU A 161 11.20 42.21 -3.25
CA LEU A 161 9.82 42.64 -3.09
C LEU A 161 9.72 44.03 -2.42
N PRO A 162 8.73 44.87 -2.81
CA PRO A 162 8.48 46.12 -2.10
C PRO A 162 8.10 45.88 -0.63
N PRO A 163 8.46 46.78 0.31
CA PRO A 163 8.26 46.56 1.75
C PRO A 163 6.79 46.38 2.19
N ASN A 164 5.84 46.80 1.37
CA ASN A 164 4.40 46.67 1.64
C ASN A 164 3.80 45.38 1.07
N PHE A 165 4.57 44.52 0.42
CA PHE A 165 4.09 43.25 -0.13
C PHE A 165 4.32 42.12 0.88
N GLY A 166 3.32 41.26 1.05
CA GLY A 166 3.47 39.96 1.70
C GLY A 166 3.39 38.84 0.67
N THR A 167 3.83 37.66 1.07
CA THR A 167 3.78 36.42 0.28
C THR A 167 2.73 35.51 0.85
N ILE A 168 1.82 35.03 0.02
CA ILE A 168 0.86 33.99 0.35
C ILE A 168 1.28 32.74 -0.42
N GLN A 169 1.45 31.63 0.27
CA GLN A 169 1.84 30.37 -0.34
C GLN A 169 1.19 29.19 0.35
N GLY A 170 1.30 28.01 -0.23
CA GLY A 170 0.89 26.76 0.36
C GLY A 170 0.87 25.65 -0.66
N THR A 171 0.44 24.47 -0.23
CA THR A 171 0.18 23.31 -1.07
C THR A 171 -1.30 22.95 -1.03
N VAL A 172 -1.75 22.32 -2.10
CA VAL A 172 -3.05 21.68 -2.22
C VAL A 172 -2.79 20.21 -2.43
N GLN A 173 -3.42 19.37 -1.60
CA GLN A 173 -3.39 17.92 -1.77
C GLN A 173 -4.81 17.37 -1.93
N THR A 174 -4.91 16.25 -2.65
CA THR A 174 -6.10 15.40 -2.65
C THR A 174 -5.98 14.41 -1.50
N LEU A 175 -7.09 14.11 -0.83
CA LEU A 175 -7.16 12.98 0.11
C LEU A 175 -7.41 11.66 -0.64
N GLY A 176 -7.80 11.73 -1.91
CA GLY A 176 -8.02 10.55 -2.73
C GLY A 176 -9.34 9.85 -2.45
N TYR A 177 -9.44 8.59 -2.88
CA TYR A 177 -10.62 7.78 -2.60
C TYR A 177 -10.60 7.28 -1.16
N CYS A 178 -11.71 7.45 -0.42
CA CYS A 178 -11.82 7.08 1.00
C CYS A 178 -10.69 7.64 1.88
N ASP A 179 -10.18 8.83 1.57
CA ASP A 179 -9.05 9.48 2.24
C ASP A 179 -7.75 8.64 2.30
N ALA A 180 -7.61 7.63 1.43
CA ALA A 180 -6.48 6.70 1.44
C ALA A 180 -5.39 7.04 0.41
N ASP A 181 -5.73 7.75 -0.66
CA ASP A 181 -4.82 8.08 -1.77
C ASP A 181 -4.31 9.53 -1.66
N VAL A 182 -3.66 9.88 -0.54
CA VAL A 182 -3.19 11.25 -0.29
C VAL A 182 -2.02 11.63 -1.22
N GLY A 183 -2.16 12.74 -1.95
CA GLY A 183 -1.13 13.20 -2.89
C GLY A 183 -1.23 14.67 -3.25
N ALA A 184 -0.11 15.25 -3.68
CA ALA A 184 -0.07 16.61 -4.21
C ALA A 184 -1.02 16.77 -5.39
N LEU A 185 -1.79 17.87 -5.43
CA LEU A 185 -2.81 18.09 -6.43
C LEU A 185 -2.36 19.16 -7.44
N GLU A 186 -1.71 18.72 -8.50
CA GLU A 186 -1.37 19.56 -9.66
C GLU A 186 -2.65 20.05 -10.37
N GLY A 187 -2.64 21.30 -10.83
CA GLY A 187 -3.72 21.82 -11.65
C GLY A 187 -4.96 22.31 -10.88
N ALA A 188 -4.94 22.28 -9.54
CA ALA A 188 -5.97 22.88 -8.72
C ALA A 188 -5.98 24.40 -8.91
N THR A 189 -7.18 24.98 -9.07
CA THR A 189 -7.36 26.43 -9.22
C THR A 189 -7.49 27.06 -7.84
N VAL A 190 -6.58 27.98 -7.52
CA VAL A 190 -6.57 28.76 -6.27
C VAL A 190 -7.03 30.18 -6.58
N GLU A 191 -8.26 30.52 -6.18
CA GLU A 191 -8.81 31.88 -6.28
C GLU A 191 -8.58 32.64 -4.97
N ILE A 192 -7.83 33.73 -5.04
CA ILE A 192 -7.50 34.59 -3.89
C ILE A 192 -8.19 35.93 -4.08
N VAL A 193 -9.27 36.15 -3.33
CA VAL A 193 -10.05 37.39 -3.35
C VAL A 193 -9.55 38.32 -2.26
N GLY A 194 -8.90 39.41 -2.66
CA GLY A 194 -8.48 40.50 -1.79
C GLY A 194 -9.48 41.66 -1.74
N ALA A 195 -9.09 42.72 -1.05
CA ALA A 195 -9.91 43.91 -0.90
C ALA A 195 -10.06 44.75 -2.19
N GLU A 196 -9.07 44.72 -3.08
CA GLU A 196 -9.06 45.53 -4.31
C GLU A 196 -9.09 44.68 -5.58
N SER A 197 -8.49 43.48 -5.57
CA SER A 197 -8.44 42.58 -6.72
C SER A 197 -8.66 41.10 -6.36
N THR A 198 -8.84 40.28 -7.40
CA THR A 198 -8.86 38.82 -7.32
C THR A 198 -7.71 38.28 -8.16
N GLU A 199 -6.91 37.41 -7.57
CA GLU A 199 -5.88 36.64 -8.27
C GLU A 199 -6.34 35.20 -8.45
N THR A 200 -5.96 34.58 -9.56
CA THR A 200 -6.24 33.16 -9.82
C THR A 200 -4.96 32.47 -10.21
N LEU A 201 -4.60 31.44 -9.45
CA LEU A 201 -3.40 30.64 -9.65
C LEU A 201 -3.79 29.20 -10.00
N VAL A 202 -2.82 28.45 -10.50
CA VAL A 202 -2.91 27.02 -10.71
C VAL A 202 -1.71 26.39 -10.00
N THR A 203 -1.95 25.33 -9.22
CA THR A 203 -0.89 24.61 -8.52
C THR A 203 0.05 23.87 -9.48
N ASP A 204 1.32 23.76 -9.11
CA ASP A 204 2.34 22.99 -9.84
C ASP A 204 2.32 21.49 -9.51
N GLU A 205 3.30 20.73 -10.01
CA GLU A 205 3.40 19.27 -9.81
C GLU A 205 3.48 18.85 -8.34
N ASP A 206 4.00 19.72 -7.47
CA ASP A 206 4.08 19.51 -6.02
C ASP A 206 2.82 20.01 -5.30
N GLY A 207 1.79 20.41 -6.04
CA GLY A 207 0.56 21.00 -5.50
C GLY A 207 0.79 22.41 -4.96
N PHE A 208 1.95 23.02 -5.20
CA PHE A 208 2.35 24.28 -4.58
C PHE A 208 1.78 25.48 -5.34
N TYR A 209 1.41 26.51 -4.58
CA TYR A 209 1.04 27.82 -5.11
C TYR A 209 1.71 28.94 -4.32
N GLN A 210 1.98 30.07 -4.99
CA GLN A 210 2.52 31.27 -4.37
C GLN A 210 2.05 32.53 -5.11
N VAL A 211 1.76 33.58 -4.34
CA VAL A 211 1.52 34.93 -4.86
C VAL A 211 2.08 35.98 -3.91
N HIS A 212 2.51 37.11 -4.48
CA HIS A 212 2.93 38.28 -3.72
C HIS A 212 1.90 39.39 -3.87
N LEU A 213 1.31 39.83 -2.77
CA LEU A 213 0.23 40.82 -2.75
C LEU A 213 0.60 42.03 -1.88
N PRO A 214 0.20 43.26 -2.25
CA PRO A 214 0.34 44.39 -1.36
C PRO A 214 -0.59 44.22 -0.15
N HIS A 215 -0.15 44.67 1.03
CA HIS A 215 -0.93 44.62 2.28
C HIS A 215 -2.34 45.25 2.17
N SER A 216 -2.57 46.14 1.19
CA SER A 216 -3.89 46.69 0.91
C SER A 216 -4.93 45.64 0.53
N GLU A 217 -4.52 44.44 0.06
CA GLU A 217 -5.43 43.34 -0.25
C GLU A 217 -5.97 42.62 0.99
N SER A 218 -5.31 42.73 2.14
CA SER A 218 -5.72 42.04 3.36
C SER A 218 -7.03 42.62 3.94
N PRO A 219 -8.00 41.79 4.40
CA PRO A 219 -7.98 40.33 4.48
C PRO A 219 -8.37 39.63 3.17
N LEU A 220 -7.88 38.41 2.99
CA LEU A 220 -8.14 37.55 1.83
C LEU A 220 -9.21 36.50 2.14
N THR A 221 -9.97 36.13 1.12
CA THR A 221 -10.70 34.86 1.04
C THR A 221 -10.02 33.99 -0.02
N ILE A 222 -9.62 32.79 0.36
CA ILE A 222 -8.92 31.84 -0.53
C ILE A 222 -9.84 30.65 -0.76
N THR A 223 -10.18 30.40 -2.02
CA THR A 223 -11.01 29.28 -2.46
C THR A 223 -10.19 28.40 -3.38
N VAL A 224 -10.14 27.10 -3.09
CA VAL A 224 -9.48 26.11 -3.95
C VAL A 224 -10.52 25.21 -4.58
N THR A 225 -10.39 25.01 -5.89
CA THR A 225 -11.28 24.15 -6.66
C THR A 225 -10.48 23.24 -7.58
N ALA A 226 -10.88 21.97 -7.67
CA ALA A 226 -10.33 21.01 -8.61
C ALA A 226 -11.46 20.16 -9.19
N ASN A 227 -11.24 19.61 -10.38
CA ASN A 227 -12.23 18.73 -11.00
C ASN A 227 -12.36 17.43 -10.20
N GLY A 228 -13.59 16.97 -9.97
CA GLY A 228 -13.89 15.77 -9.19
C GLY A 228 -13.70 15.92 -7.68
N HIS A 229 -13.44 17.13 -7.16
CA HIS A 229 -13.23 17.38 -5.74
C HIS A 229 -14.22 18.41 -5.20
N LEU A 230 -14.51 18.34 -3.91
CA LEU A 230 -15.25 19.38 -3.22
C LEU A 230 -14.37 20.63 -3.03
N PRO A 231 -14.94 21.84 -3.22
CA PRO A 231 -14.18 23.07 -3.05
C PRO A 231 -13.92 23.36 -1.56
N ALA A 232 -12.70 23.80 -1.24
CA ALA A 232 -12.35 24.25 0.10
C ALA A 232 -12.19 25.78 0.13
N THR A 233 -12.61 26.43 1.22
CA THR A 233 -12.56 27.90 1.35
C THR A 233 -12.13 28.32 2.74
N VAL A 234 -11.16 29.24 2.82
CA VAL A 234 -10.74 29.90 4.05
C VAL A 234 -10.98 31.41 3.91
N GLU A 235 -11.79 31.96 4.81
CA GLU A 235 -12.08 33.40 4.86
C GLU A 235 -11.25 34.12 5.93
N GLY A 236 -10.89 35.38 5.68
CA GLY A 236 -10.31 36.25 6.70
C GLY A 236 -8.82 36.07 6.92
N VAL A 237 -8.08 35.55 5.93
CA VAL A 237 -6.62 35.43 5.99
C VAL A 237 -6.00 36.83 6.00
N THR A 238 -5.20 37.15 7.02
CA THR A 238 -4.58 38.48 7.17
C THR A 238 -3.08 38.39 7.09
N PHE A 239 -2.45 39.43 6.53
CA PHE A 239 -0.99 39.50 6.39
C PHE A 239 -0.53 40.97 6.38
N SER A 240 0.74 41.21 6.67
CA SER A 240 1.42 42.52 6.60
C SER A 240 2.52 42.53 5.54
N GLY A 241 3.06 43.70 5.22
CA GLY A 241 4.22 43.82 4.35
C GLY A 241 5.45 43.10 4.94
N GLY A 242 6.09 42.26 4.14
CA GLY A 242 7.20 41.38 4.51
C GLY A 242 6.79 40.02 5.08
N ASP A 243 5.50 39.79 5.37
CA ASP A 243 5.04 38.52 5.92
C ASP A 243 5.06 37.42 4.85
N VAL A 244 5.32 36.18 5.28
CA VAL A 244 5.06 34.97 4.50
C VAL A 244 3.96 34.21 5.23
N VAL A 245 2.79 34.09 4.60
CA VAL A 245 1.65 33.35 5.14
C VAL A 245 1.53 32.05 4.36
N THR A 246 1.60 30.95 5.10
CA THR A 246 1.39 29.60 4.58
C THR A 246 -0.06 29.18 4.84
N GLN A 247 -0.80 28.80 3.79
CA GLN A 247 -2.16 28.30 3.87
C GLN A 247 -2.26 27.01 3.05
N GLU A 248 -2.44 25.89 3.73
CA GLU A 248 -2.56 24.55 3.12
C GLU A 248 -4.03 24.20 2.88
N PHE A 249 -4.29 23.33 1.91
CA PHE A 249 -5.63 22.81 1.61
C PHE A 249 -5.61 21.31 1.33
N ASP A 250 -6.54 20.60 1.97
CA ASP A 250 -6.89 19.21 1.68
C ASP A 250 -8.23 19.24 0.93
N LEU A 251 -8.29 18.61 -0.24
CA LEU A 251 -9.52 18.48 -1.00
C LEU A 251 -10.02 17.05 -0.98
N ASP A 252 -11.27 16.89 -0.53
CA ASP A 252 -11.99 15.62 -0.59
C ASP A 252 -12.41 15.32 -2.03
N LEU A 253 -12.24 14.07 -2.46
CA LEU A 253 -12.80 13.58 -3.72
C LEU A 253 -14.34 13.56 -3.59
N ASP A 254 -15.06 14.16 -4.55
CA ASP A 254 -16.54 14.19 -4.57
C ASP A 254 -17.10 12.83 -5.00
N ALA A 255 -16.93 11.85 -4.10
CA ALA A 255 -17.32 10.46 -4.27
C ALA A 255 -17.74 9.86 -2.92
N PRO A 256 -18.67 8.89 -2.91
CA PRO A 256 -18.99 8.12 -1.71
C PRO A 256 -17.91 7.06 -1.45
N CYS A 257 -17.86 6.54 -0.22
CA CYS A 257 -16.95 5.49 0.20
C CYS A 257 -17.73 4.37 0.91
N GLY A 258 -18.09 3.31 0.18
CA GLY A 258 -18.90 2.21 0.71
C GLY A 258 -18.10 1.22 1.54
N THR A 259 -18.51 1.01 2.80
CA THR A 259 -17.95 -0.01 3.71
C THR A 259 -19.06 -0.74 4.46
N VAL A 260 -18.76 -1.93 5.01
CA VAL A 260 -19.68 -2.71 5.85
C VAL A 260 -18.97 -3.21 7.11
N ASP A 261 -19.70 -3.27 8.22
CA ASP A 261 -19.24 -3.83 9.51
C ASP A 261 -20.42 -4.54 10.22
N PRO A 262 -20.32 -5.83 10.58
CA PRO A 262 -19.19 -6.73 10.30
C PRO A 262 -19.12 -7.13 8.82
N THR A 263 -17.94 -7.60 8.40
CA THR A 263 -17.71 -8.15 7.05
C THR A 263 -18.24 -9.57 6.89
N GLU A 264 -18.59 -10.24 7.99
CA GLU A 264 -19.24 -11.55 8.02
C GLU A 264 -20.17 -11.68 9.25
N PHE A 265 -21.14 -12.58 9.19
CA PHE A 265 -21.93 -13.00 10.35
C PHE A 265 -21.72 -14.48 10.67
N SER A 266 -21.58 -14.77 11.97
CA SER A 266 -21.60 -16.14 12.50
C SER A 266 -22.64 -16.25 13.62
N PHE A 267 -23.70 -17.01 13.38
CA PHE A 267 -24.77 -17.24 14.34
C PHE A 267 -24.69 -18.66 14.91
N ASN A 268 -24.79 -18.78 16.24
CA ASN A 268 -24.87 -20.08 16.92
C ASN A 268 -26.07 -20.12 17.86
N ILE A 269 -27.22 -20.57 17.33
CA ILE A 269 -28.53 -20.48 18.00
C ILE A 269 -29.19 -21.86 18.11
N ARG A 270 -30.31 -21.98 18.83
CA ARG A 270 -31.09 -23.22 18.91
C ARG A 270 -32.30 -23.18 17.98
N GLU A 271 -32.82 -24.36 17.65
CA GLU A 271 -34.11 -24.50 16.96
C GLU A 271 -35.18 -23.64 17.64
N ASN A 272 -36.00 -22.96 16.84
CA ASN A 272 -37.05 -22.03 17.27
C ASN A 272 -36.60 -20.68 17.84
N ASP A 273 -35.29 -20.38 17.86
CA ASP A 273 -34.80 -19.03 18.17
C ASP A 273 -34.96 -18.09 16.97
N VAL A 274 -35.14 -16.81 17.28
CA VAL A 274 -35.04 -15.71 16.30
C VAL A 274 -34.09 -14.68 16.89
N VAL A 275 -33.01 -14.39 16.15
CA VAL A 275 -31.96 -13.47 16.58
C VAL A 275 -31.78 -12.40 15.51
N THR A 276 -31.60 -11.16 15.95
CA THR A 276 -31.26 -10.03 15.08
C THR A 276 -29.94 -9.45 15.55
N ASP A 277 -29.02 -9.24 14.61
CA ASP A 277 -27.81 -8.46 14.80
C ASP A 277 -27.76 -7.28 13.81
N THR A 278 -26.77 -6.39 13.92
CA THR A 278 -26.69 -5.17 13.12
C THR A 278 -25.55 -5.25 12.11
N LEU A 279 -25.87 -4.96 10.85
CA LEU A 279 -24.92 -4.63 9.79
C LEU A 279 -24.89 -3.11 9.61
N THR A 280 -23.75 -2.48 9.88
CA THR A 280 -23.53 -1.06 9.65
C THR A 280 -22.94 -0.87 8.26
N ILE A 281 -23.62 -0.08 7.43
CA ILE A 281 -23.15 0.36 6.11
C ILE A 281 -22.54 1.75 6.27
N GLY A 282 -21.23 1.84 6.13
CA GLY A 282 -20.45 3.05 6.34
C GLY A 282 -20.24 3.87 5.07
N ASN A 283 -20.30 5.19 5.23
CA ASN A 283 -19.85 6.22 4.30
C ASN A 283 -19.03 7.27 5.07
N VAL A 284 -18.19 6.79 5.99
CA VAL A 284 -17.48 7.61 7.00
C VAL A 284 -16.36 8.45 6.40
N ASP A 285 -15.71 7.94 5.36
CA ASP A 285 -14.62 8.62 4.64
C ASP A 285 -15.06 9.08 3.24
N GLY A 286 -16.37 9.07 2.97
CA GLY A 286 -16.94 9.53 1.70
C GLY A 286 -17.45 10.96 1.78
N ALA A 287 -17.21 11.73 0.72
CA ALA A 287 -17.59 13.14 0.64
C ALA A 287 -18.93 13.37 -0.11
N ALA A 288 -19.43 12.36 -0.82
CA ALA A 288 -20.76 12.34 -1.42
C ALA A 288 -21.68 11.32 -0.73
N ASP A 289 -22.99 11.46 -0.92
CA ASP A 289 -23.99 10.52 -0.38
C ASP A 289 -23.83 9.11 -1.00
N LEU A 290 -23.88 8.08 -0.17
CA LEU A 290 -23.84 6.67 -0.56
C LEU A 290 -25.27 6.10 -0.55
N ASP A 291 -25.83 5.87 -1.74
CA ASP A 291 -27.06 5.08 -1.88
C ASP A 291 -26.72 3.59 -1.83
N TRP A 292 -27.48 2.81 -1.07
CA TRP A 292 -27.23 1.38 -0.89
C TRP A 292 -28.52 0.56 -0.87
N SER A 293 -28.40 -0.72 -1.22
CA SER A 293 -29.45 -1.73 -1.06
C SER A 293 -28.89 -3.09 -0.66
N VAL A 294 -29.62 -3.83 0.16
CA VAL A 294 -29.24 -5.17 0.63
C VAL A 294 -30.25 -6.20 0.12
N ALA A 295 -29.74 -7.32 -0.39
CA ALA A 295 -30.55 -8.47 -0.78
C ALA A 295 -29.88 -9.76 -0.30
N GLU A 296 -30.67 -10.76 0.09
CA GLU A 296 -30.16 -12.07 0.48
C GLU A 296 -29.81 -12.92 -0.75
N ALA A 297 -28.76 -13.72 -0.63
CA ALA A 297 -28.30 -14.61 -1.69
C ALA A 297 -27.81 -15.95 -1.15
N GLU A 298 -28.01 -16.99 -1.97
CA GLU A 298 -27.46 -18.33 -1.74
C GLU A 298 -25.98 -18.37 -2.16
N PRO A 299 -25.15 -19.24 -1.57
CA PRO A 299 -23.81 -19.50 -2.05
C PRO A 299 -23.82 -20.09 -3.47
N VAL A 300 -22.82 -19.76 -4.28
CA VAL A 300 -22.59 -20.41 -5.58
C VAL A 300 -22.33 -21.91 -5.35
N GLY A 301 -23.25 -22.76 -5.81
CA GLY A 301 -23.23 -24.22 -5.55
C GLY A 301 -24.49 -24.75 -4.88
N GLY A 302 -25.32 -23.85 -4.35
CA GLY A 302 -26.63 -24.14 -3.76
C GLY A 302 -26.58 -24.29 -2.23
N ALA A 303 -27.71 -23.98 -1.57
CA ALA A 303 -27.90 -24.05 -0.13
C ALA A 303 -27.33 -25.36 0.45
N SER A 304 -26.23 -25.27 1.22
CA SER A 304 -25.80 -26.37 2.08
C SER A 304 -26.76 -26.47 3.25
N ALA A 305 -27.91 -27.11 3.03
CA ALA A 305 -28.71 -27.69 4.10
C ALA A 305 -28.24 -29.14 4.26
N ALA A 306 -27.11 -29.34 4.94
CA ALA A 306 -26.63 -30.67 5.30
C ALA A 306 -26.96 -30.97 6.77
N PRO A 307 -28.03 -31.72 7.07
CA PRO A 307 -28.24 -32.23 8.41
C PRO A 307 -27.36 -33.47 8.56
N THR A 308 -26.21 -33.38 9.22
CA THR A 308 -25.56 -34.60 9.73
C THR A 308 -24.88 -34.42 11.07
N ALA A 309 -25.32 -35.27 11.99
CA ALA A 309 -24.59 -35.72 13.15
C ALA A 309 -23.12 -36.03 12.83
N ASN A 310 -22.24 -35.46 13.65
CA ASN A 310 -20.95 -36.01 14.06
C ASN A 310 -20.10 -36.60 12.93
N VAL A 311 -19.51 -35.73 12.12
CA VAL A 311 -18.32 -36.04 11.34
C VAL A 311 -17.43 -34.80 11.41
N LEU A 312 -16.20 -34.96 11.92
CA LEU A 312 -15.07 -34.14 11.50
C LEU A 312 -14.99 -34.28 9.97
N GLN A 313 -15.72 -33.46 9.21
CA GLN A 313 -15.63 -33.48 7.77
C GLN A 313 -14.37 -32.70 7.40
N GLN A 314 -13.35 -33.43 6.96
CA GLN A 314 -12.47 -32.92 5.91
C GLN A 314 -13.36 -32.34 4.81
N GLN A 315 -13.17 -31.07 4.47
CA GLN A 315 -13.62 -30.56 3.18
C GLN A 315 -13.13 -31.52 2.10
N THR A 316 -14.02 -31.87 1.18
CA THR A 316 -13.76 -32.87 0.13
C THR A 316 -12.97 -32.25 -1.01
N GLY A 317 -11.68 -31.99 -0.76
CA GLY A 317 -10.65 -31.61 -1.72
C GLY A 317 -10.51 -30.11 -2.00
N VAL A 318 -9.29 -29.69 -2.39
CA VAL A 318 -8.93 -28.31 -2.76
C VAL A 318 -8.51 -28.30 -4.24
N PRO A 319 -9.47 -28.16 -5.17
CA PRO A 319 -9.19 -28.15 -6.61
C PRO A 319 -8.18 -27.06 -6.94
N SER A 320 -7.15 -27.42 -7.68
CA SER A 320 -6.05 -26.52 -8.01
C SER A 320 -5.59 -26.71 -9.44
N TYR A 321 -5.04 -25.65 -10.02
CA TYR A 321 -4.57 -25.61 -11.40
C TYR A 321 -3.18 -25.01 -11.47
N THR A 322 -2.35 -25.52 -12.39
CA THR A 322 -1.00 -25.00 -12.58
C THR A 322 -0.43 -25.42 -13.92
N THR A 323 0.52 -24.62 -14.41
CA THR A 323 1.48 -25.10 -15.40
C THR A 323 2.60 -25.88 -14.71
N THR A 324 3.17 -26.88 -15.39
CA THR A 324 4.23 -27.75 -14.81
C THR A 324 5.59 -27.67 -15.51
N GLY A 325 6.67 -27.98 -14.79
CA GLY A 325 8.04 -27.97 -15.31
C GLY A 325 8.90 -29.15 -14.87
N PHE A 326 10.18 -29.11 -15.27
CA PHE A 326 11.23 -30.09 -14.98
C PHE A 326 11.11 -31.47 -15.67
N VAL A 327 10.18 -32.32 -15.23
CA VAL A 327 10.08 -33.73 -15.67
C VAL A 327 8.89 -34.00 -16.58
N ASP A 328 7.76 -33.36 -16.31
CA ASP A 328 6.55 -33.38 -17.13
C ASP A 328 6.18 -31.94 -17.46
N VAL A 329 5.76 -31.70 -18.70
CA VAL A 329 5.32 -30.38 -19.19
C VAL A 329 3.87 -30.52 -19.59
N GLY A 330 3.00 -29.73 -18.98
CA GLY A 330 1.57 -29.73 -19.26
C GLY A 330 0.79 -28.91 -18.25
N TYR A 331 -0.36 -28.43 -18.70
CA TYR A 331 -1.33 -27.76 -17.84
C TYR A 331 -2.14 -28.84 -17.11
N VAL A 332 -2.13 -28.79 -15.79
CA VAL A 332 -2.70 -29.85 -14.94
C VAL A 332 -3.70 -29.30 -13.94
N THR A 333 -4.58 -30.19 -13.48
CA THR A 333 -5.42 -29.99 -12.30
C THR A 333 -5.21 -31.12 -11.30
N PHE A 334 -5.38 -30.82 -10.02
CA PHE A 334 -5.21 -31.76 -8.91
C PHE A 334 -5.90 -31.24 -7.64
N ASP A 335 -5.90 -32.05 -6.59
CA ASP A 335 -6.34 -31.68 -5.26
C ASP A 335 -5.10 -31.30 -4.43
N ALA A 336 -5.01 -30.06 -3.94
CA ALA A 336 -3.85 -29.61 -3.15
C ALA A 336 -3.67 -30.39 -1.85
N THR A 337 -4.72 -31.03 -1.33
CA THR A 337 -4.66 -31.89 -0.14
C THR A 337 -4.19 -33.32 -0.47
N ASP A 338 -4.17 -33.72 -1.74
CA ASP A 338 -3.61 -34.98 -2.25
C ASP A 338 -2.80 -34.75 -3.55
N PRO A 339 -1.57 -34.22 -3.44
CA PRO A 339 -0.75 -33.89 -4.61
C PRO A 339 -0.13 -35.10 -5.32
N SER A 340 -0.43 -36.32 -4.84
CA SER A 340 0.18 -37.55 -5.33
C SER A 340 -0.34 -37.98 -6.71
N GLU A 341 -1.43 -37.37 -7.19
CA GLU A 341 -1.99 -37.57 -8.52
C GLU A 341 -2.24 -36.21 -9.22
N LEU A 342 -1.63 -36.02 -10.40
CA LEU A 342 -1.90 -34.88 -11.29
C LEU A 342 -2.72 -35.33 -12.50
N THR A 343 -3.75 -34.57 -12.86
CA THR A 343 -4.55 -34.79 -14.07
C THR A 343 -4.13 -33.79 -15.15
N THR A 344 -3.49 -34.27 -16.22
CA THR A 344 -3.15 -33.42 -17.37
C THR A 344 -4.39 -33.05 -18.16
N ILE A 345 -4.64 -31.75 -18.30
CA ILE A 345 -5.70 -31.18 -19.16
C ILE A 345 -5.16 -30.99 -20.57
N ALA A 346 -3.99 -30.37 -20.72
CA ALA A 346 -3.35 -30.16 -22.01
C ALA A 346 -1.81 -30.26 -21.97
N ASP A 347 -1.27 -30.86 -23.03
CA ASP A 347 0.16 -30.86 -23.38
C ASP A 347 0.25 -30.72 -24.92
N PRO A 348 0.90 -29.65 -25.46
CA PRO A 348 1.74 -28.69 -24.75
C PRO A 348 0.99 -27.52 -24.12
N GLN A 349 1.62 -26.91 -23.11
CA GLN A 349 1.26 -25.64 -22.49
C GLN A 349 2.27 -24.53 -22.88
N PRO A 350 1.99 -23.24 -22.60
CA PRO A 350 3.01 -22.20 -22.61
C PRO A 350 4.17 -22.49 -21.66
N THR A 351 5.42 -22.33 -22.10
CA THR A 351 6.63 -22.73 -21.34
C THR A 351 7.30 -21.61 -20.55
N ASN A 352 6.75 -20.40 -20.58
CA ASN A 352 7.27 -19.21 -19.90
C ASN A 352 6.24 -18.50 -19.04
N VAL A 353 5.30 -19.26 -18.48
CA VAL A 353 4.34 -18.77 -17.52
C VAL A 353 4.73 -19.30 -16.15
N TYR A 354 5.02 -18.37 -15.24
CA TYR A 354 5.21 -18.64 -13.81
C TYR A 354 4.20 -17.81 -12.98
N ALA A 355 3.58 -16.80 -13.60
CA ALA A 355 2.58 -15.95 -12.98
C ALA A 355 1.19 -16.28 -13.54
N ALA A 356 0.33 -16.85 -12.69
CA ALA A 356 -1.06 -17.14 -13.04
C ALA A 356 -1.99 -17.04 -11.83
N THR A 357 -3.25 -16.71 -12.08
CA THR A 357 -4.33 -16.67 -11.08
C THR A 357 -5.69 -16.81 -11.74
N PHE A 358 -6.69 -17.18 -10.94
CA PHE A 358 -8.07 -16.87 -11.27
C PHE A 358 -8.37 -15.42 -10.91
N ILE A 359 -9.27 -14.79 -11.66
CA ILE A 359 -9.72 -13.42 -11.43
C ILE A 359 -11.21 -13.50 -11.14
N ASP A 360 -11.64 -12.87 -10.05
CA ASP A 360 -13.05 -12.69 -9.72
C ASP A 360 -13.86 -14.00 -9.75
N ASN A 361 -13.27 -15.07 -9.20
CA ASN A 361 -13.85 -16.41 -9.15
C ASN A 361 -14.25 -17.02 -10.51
N ASP A 362 -13.74 -16.50 -11.64
CA ASP A 362 -13.85 -17.13 -12.95
C ASP A 362 -12.90 -18.33 -13.08
N PHE A 363 -13.30 -19.48 -12.53
CA PHE A 363 -12.54 -20.73 -12.62
C PHE A 363 -12.55 -21.37 -14.01
N THR A 364 -13.24 -20.77 -14.99
CA THR A 364 -13.20 -21.24 -16.38
C THR A 364 -11.95 -20.74 -17.11
N ARG A 365 -11.29 -19.70 -16.57
CA ARG A 365 -10.13 -19.04 -17.17
C ARG A 365 -9.02 -18.85 -16.17
N HIS A 366 -7.93 -19.59 -16.34
CA HIS A 366 -6.72 -19.36 -15.57
C HIS A 366 -5.88 -18.30 -16.28
N TYR A 367 -5.91 -17.07 -15.77
CA TYR A 367 -5.23 -15.91 -16.36
C TYR A 367 -3.73 -15.97 -16.11
N MET A 368 -2.95 -15.60 -17.12
CA MET A 368 -1.51 -15.83 -17.15
C MET A 368 -0.76 -14.65 -17.74
N LEU A 369 0.44 -14.41 -17.22
CA LEU A 369 1.37 -13.40 -17.70
C LEU A 369 2.71 -14.02 -18.11
N ALA A 370 3.09 -13.81 -19.37
CA ALA A 370 4.28 -14.43 -19.95
C ALA A 370 5.57 -13.66 -19.61
N SER A 371 6.57 -14.40 -19.12
CA SER A 371 7.93 -13.90 -18.87
C SER A 371 8.79 -13.84 -20.14
N SER A 372 9.97 -13.23 -20.05
CA SER A 372 10.89 -12.97 -21.18
C SER A 372 11.40 -14.21 -21.96
N ALA A 373 11.37 -15.41 -21.38
CA ALA A 373 12.04 -16.59 -21.92
C ALA A 373 11.13 -17.82 -22.12
N GLY A 374 10.46 -17.94 -23.28
CA GLY A 374 9.84 -19.21 -23.72
C GLY A 374 8.92 -19.09 -24.94
N SER A 375 7.79 -19.80 -24.91
CA SER A 375 6.94 -19.99 -26.10
C SER A 375 6.08 -18.79 -26.50
N LEU A 376 5.74 -17.91 -25.55
CA LEU A 376 4.96 -16.70 -25.78
C LEU A 376 5.87 -15.46 -25.83
N PRO A 377 5.51 -14.40 -26.58
CA PRO A 377 6.16 -13.10 -26.45
C PRO A 377 6.13 -12.62 -25.00
N GLU A 378 7.18 -11.91 -24.57
CA GLU A 378 7.25 -11.28 -23.25
C GLU A 378 6.05 -10.35 -23.01
N ASN A 379 5.57 -10.31 -21.76
CA ASN A 379 4.43 -9.50 -21.32
C ASN A 379 3.11 -9.83 -22.03
N THR A 380 3.01 -11.00 -22.67
CA THR A 380 1.72 -11.49 -23.19
C THR A 380 0.80 -11.81 -22.03
N PHE A 381 -0.37 -11.17 -22.01
CA PHE A 381 -1.47 -11.48 -21.10
C PHE A 381 -2.55 -12.27 -21.83
N GLY A 382 -3.08 -13.28 -21.16
CA GLY A 382 -4.08 -14.18 -21.71
C GLY A 382 -4.60 -15.11 -20.64
N TYR A 383 -5.33 -16.15 -21.06
CA TYR A 383 -5.80 -17.19 -20.16
C TYR A 383 -5.74 -18.56 -20.81
N ILE A 384 -5.62 -19.60 -19.99
CA ILE A 384 -5.91 -20.98 -20.39
C ILE A 384 -7.34 -21.31 -19.97
N ASP A 385 -8.13 -21.87 -20.90
CA ASP A 385 -9.44 -22.43 -20.61
C ASP A 385 -9.28 -23.70 -19.76
N THR A 386 -9.89 -23.77 -18.59
CA THR A 386 -9.62 -24.83 -17.60
C THR A 386 -10.20 -26.19 -17.98
N GLU A 387 -11.15 -26.25 -18.91
CA GLU A 387 -11.72 -27.49 -19.42
C GLU A 387 -10.90 -28.07 -20.58
N THR A 388 -10.45 -27.21 -21.50
CA THR A 388 -9.81 -27.61 -22.75
C THR A 388 -8.29 -27.49 -22.75
N GLY A 389 -7.75 -26.65 -21.87
CA GLY A 389 -6.33 -26.29 -21.83
C GLY A 389 -5.87 -25.40 -22.99
N GLU A 390 -6.79 -24.82 -23.77
CA GLU A 390 -6.45 -23.92 -24.87
C GLU A 390 -6.04 -22.52 -24.34
N PHE A 391 -4.85 -22.06 -24.76
CA PHE A 391 -4.39 -20.70 -24.44
C PHE A 391 -4.97 -19.66 -25.40
N THR A 392 -5.64 -18.66 -24.84
CA THR A 392 -6.15 -17.49 -25.58
C THR A 392 -5.37 -16.24 -25.19
N THR A 393 -4.77 -15.57 -26.18
CA THR A 393 -4.08 -14.29 -25.98
C THR A 393 -5.07 -13.13 -25.98
N LEU A 394 -4.99 -12.27 -24.97
CA LEU A 394 -5.76 -11.02 -24.89
C LEU A 394 -4.96 -9.82 -25.37
N GLY A 395 -3.65 -9.77 -25.10
CA GLY A 395 -2.79 -8.72 -25.60
C GLY A 395 -1.39 -8.74 -24.97
N THR A 396 -0.70 -7.60 -25.06
CA THR A 396 0.59 -7.39 -24.41
C THR A 396 0.43 -6.25 -23.41
N VAL A 397 0.88 -6.48 -22.18
CA VAL A 397 0.80 -5.50 -21.10
C VAL A 397 1.77 -4.35 -21.36
N SER A 398 1.26 -3.11 -21.34
CA SER A 398 2.07 -1.88 -21.35
C SER A 398 2.44 -1.44 -19.93
N GLY A 399 3.45 -0.57 -19.77
CA GLY A 399 3.95 -0.17 -18.44
C GLY A 399 4.79 -1.23 -17.72
N ALA A 400 4.72 -2.48 -18.19
CA ALA A 400 5.56 -3.58 -17.71
C ALA A 400 7.06 -3.35 -17.95
N PRO A 401 7.94 -3.83 -17.05
CA PRO A 401 9.38 -3.74 -17.22
C PRO A 401 9.87 -4.49 -18.46
N ALA A 402 11.00 -4.03 -19.00
CA ALA A 402 11.71 -4.74 -20.06
C ALA A 402 12.70 -5.74 -19.43
N GLY A 403 12.42 -7.04 -19.56
CA GLY A 403 13.20 -8.10 -18.94
C GLY A 403 12.67 -8.50 -17.55
N GLY A 404 13.42 -9.38 -16.89
CA GLY A 404 13.02 -10.00 -15.63
C GLY A 404 12.14 -11.24 -15.82
N THR A 405 11.66 -11.77 -14.70
CA THR A 405 10.75 -12.92 -14.62
C THR A 405 9.53 -12.52 -13.81
N TRP A 406 8.36 -12.57 -14.42
CA TRP A 406 7.09 -12.54 -13.68
C TRP A 406 7.02 -13.83 -12.87
N SER A 407 7.28 -13.73 -11.56
CA SER A 407 7.45 -14.87 -10.68
C SER A 407 6.11 -15.40 -10.16
N SER A 408 5.15 -14.52 -9.90
CA SER A 408 3.80 -14.88 -9.47
C SER A 408 2.83 -13.73 -9.77
N MET A 409 1.53 -14.04 -9.75
CA MET A 409 0.43 -13.09 -9.92
C MET A 409 -0.78 -13.60 -9.18
N LYS A 410 -1.49 -12.72 -8.46
CA LYS A 410 -2.66 -13.07 -7.65
C LYS A 410 -3.71 -11.98 -7.65
N TRP A 411 -4.97 -12.42 -7.66
CA TRP A 411 -6.13 -11.55 -7.53
C TRP A 411 -6.36 -11.21 -6.06
N ASP A 412 -6.58 -9.93 -5.80
CA ASP A 412 -7.05 -9.44 -4.53
C ASP A 412 -8.57 -9.30 -4.55
N PRO A 413 -9.32 -10.20 -3.88
CA PRO A 413 -10.76 -10.11 -3.85
C PRO A 413 -11.28 -8.92 -3.02
N SER A 414 -10.46 -8.37 -2.12
CA SER A 414 -10.89 -7.27 -1.24
C SER A 414 -10.94 -5.91 -1.94
N THR A 415 -10.08 -5.71 -2.96
CA THR A 415 -9.98 -4.45 -3.71
C THR A 415 -10.18 -4.62 -5.21
N SER A 416 -10.59 -5.81 -5.66
CA SER A 416 -10.72 -6.17 -7.07
C SER A 416 -9.49 -5.78 -7.91
N THR A 417 -8.29 -6.08 -7.39
CA THR A 417 -7.02 -5.66 -8.00
C THR A 417 -6.15 -6.87 -8.30
N LEU A 418 -5.57 -6.91 -9.50
CA LEU A 418 -4.62 -7.95 -9.89
C LEU A 418 -3.19 -7.49 -9.58
N TYR A 419 -2.49 -8.22 -8.71
CA TYR A 419 -1.10 -7.95 -8.36
C TYR A 419 -0.16 -8.97 -9.01
N ALA A 420 1.03 -8.53 -9.40
CA ALA A 420 2.06 -9.40 -9.95
C ALA A 420 3.44 -9.03 -9.39
N SER A 421 4.26 -10.05 -9.12
CA SER A 421 5.65 -9.88 -8.72
C SER A 421 6.59 -10.12 -9.91
N ASN A 422 7.56 -9.23 -10.09
CA ASN A 422 8.62 -9.37 -11.08
C ASN A 422 9.98 -9.44 -10.39
N ILE A 423 10.73 -10.51 -10.63
CA ILE A 423 12.13 -10.61 -10.26
C ILE A 423 12.96 -10.06 -11.44
N VAL A 424 13.40 -8.82 -11.31
CA VAL A 424 14.31 -8.17 -12.29
C VAL A 424 15.69 -8.82 -12.17
N SER A 425 16.15 -9.00 -10.94
CA SER A 425 17.32 -9.80 -10.56
C SER A 425 17.23 -10.20 -9.09
N PHE A 426 18.01 -11.18 -8.62
CA PHE A 426 18.09 -11.46 -7.19
C PHE A 426 18.62 -10.23 -6.43
N GLY A 427 17.88 -9.79 -5.41
CA GLY A 427 18.05 -8.51 -4.72
C GLY A 427 17.19 -7.37 -5.27
N ASP A 428 16.43 -7.62 -6.33
CA ASP A 428 15.58 -6.66 -7.03
C ASP A 428 14.28 -7.36 -7.48
N SER A 429 13.37 -7.54 -6.52
CA SER A 429 11.99 -7.95 -6.77
C SER A 429 11.09 -6.71 -6.69
N ARG A 430 10.11 -6.61 -7.59
CA ARG A 430 9.20 -5.47 -7.72
C ARG A 430 7.75 -5.94 -7.74
N LEU A 431 6.86 -5.18 -7.10
CA LEU A 431 5.42 -5.40 -7.09
C LEU A 431 4.75 -4.48 -8.10
N PHE A 432 3.77 -5.01 -8.82
CA PHE A 432 2.98 -4.29 -9.81
C PHE A 432 1.50 -4.56 -9.60
N THR A 433 0.66 -3.57 -9.91
CA THR A 433 -0.75 -3.81 -10.25
C THR A 433 -0.90 -3.96 -11.76
N ILE A 434 -1.88 -4.73 -12.21
CA ILE A 434 -2.20 -4.92 -13.63
C ILE A 434 -3.70 -4.73 -13.80
N ASP A 435 -4.11 -3.85 -14.72
CA ASP A 435 -5.50 -3.74 -15.12
C ASP A 435 -5.78 -4.79 -16.23
N PRO A 436 -6.62 -5.81 -15.98
CA PRO A 436 -6.89 -6.87 -16.95
C PRO A 436 -7.76 -6.42 -18.13
N GLU A 437 -8.45 -5.27 -18.04
CA GLU A 437 -9.25 -4.70 -19.13
C GLU A 437 -8.42 -3.82 -20.06
N THR A 438 -7.60 -2.93 -19.47
CA THR A 438 -6.77 -1.99 -20.25
C THR A 438 -5.41 -2.56 -20.63
N LEU A 439 -4.97 -3.63 -19.96
CA LEU A 439 -3.65 -4.26 -20.10
C LEU A 439 -2.51 -3.29 -19.76
N GLU A 440 -2.67 -2.51 -18.70
CA GLU A 440 -1.66 -1.60 -18.18
C GLU A 440 -1.13 -2.10 -16.84
N ALA A 441 0.19 -2.19 -16.71
CA ALA A 441 0.88 -2.46 -15.46
C ALA A 441 1.42 -1.17 -14.85
N THR A 442 1.21 -1.00 -13.55
CA THR A 442 1.72 0.12 -12.76
C THR A 442 2.64 -0.44 -11.67
N GLU A 443 3.87 0.07 -11.59
CA GLU A 443 4.78 -0.33 -10.51
C GLU A 443 4.28 0.24 -9.18
N VAL A 444 4.09 -0.62 -8.20
CA VAL A 444 3.79 -0.24 -6.81
C VAL A 444 5.09 0.16 -6.11
N GLY A 445 6.10 -0.70 -6.20
CA GLY A 445 7.40 -0.46 -5.57
C GLY A 445 8.25 -1.71 -5.40
N PRO A 446 9.45 -1.57 -4.82
CA PRO A 446 10.33 -2.69 -4.53
C PRO A 446 9.84 -3.54 -3.36
N ILE A 447 9.88 -4.87 -3.54
CA ILE A 447 9.60 -5.83 -2.47
C ILE A 447 10.84 -5.96 -1.60
N GLN A 448 10.99 -5.05 -0.65
CA GLN A 448 12.17 -4.89 0.19
C GLN A 448 11.81 -4.43 1.60
N GLY A 449 12.71 -4.64 2.55
CA GLY A 449 12.56 -4.12 3.90
C GLY A 449 13.82 -4.26 4.74
N PRO A 450 13.83 -3.72 5.96
CA PRO A 450 15.03 -3.67 6.80
C PRO A 450 15.56 -5.05 7.18
N ASP A 451 14.66 -6.03 7.28
CA ASP A 451 14.96 -7.41 7.67
C ASP A 451 14.90 -8.40 6.48
N VAL A 452 14.67 -7.90 5.26
CA VAL A 452 14.65 -8.69 4.02
C VAL A 452 16.05 -8.71 3.40
N SER A 453 16.48 -9.88 2.93
CA SER A 453 17.81 -10.07 2.34
C SER A 453 18.09 -9.11 1.18
N SER A 454 19.30 -8.54 1.12
CA SER A 454 19.72 -7.71 -0.03
C SER A 454 19.90 -8.50 -1.34
N SER A 455 19.85 -9.84 -1.27
CA SER A 455 19.82 -10.71 -2.44
C SER A 455 18.43 -11.32 -2.69
N ALA A 456 17.40 -10.80 -2.04
CA ALA A 456 16.08 -11.42 -2.02
C ALA A 456 15.48 -11.67 -3.41
N GLY A 457 14.95 -12.87 -3.60
CA GLY A 457 14.16 -13.23 -4.77
C GLY A 457 12.78 -13.69 -4.33
N VAL A 458 11.77 -12.84 -4.52
CA VAL A 458 10.38 -13.14 -4.12
C VAL A 458 9.71 -13.96 -5.23
N ILE A 459 9.64 -15.26 -5.00
CA ILE A 459 9.27 -16.23 -6.05
C ILE A 459 7.77 -16.45 -6.16
N ALA A 460 7.04 -16.28 -5.06
CA ALA A 460 5.62 -16.52 -5.00
C ALA A 460 4.96 -15.44 -4.13
N ILE A 461 3.76 -15.04 -4.48
CA ILE A 461 2.89 -14.18 -3.67
C ILE A 461 1.51 -14.83 -3.51
N ALA A 462 0.81 -14.50 -2.44
CA ALA A 462 -0.57 -14.89 -2.18
C ALA A 462 -1.29 -13.76 -1.44
N ILE A 463 -2.59 -13.62 -1.68
CA ILE A 463 -3.43 -12.60 -1.06
C ILE A 463 -4.61 -13.31 -0.39
N SER A 464 -4.82 -13.06 0.91
CA SER A 464 -5.94 -13.61 1.65
C SER A 464 -7.27 -12.98 1.22
N ALA A 465 -8.40 -13.56 1.63
CA ALA A 465 -9.72 -12.97 1.40
C ALA A 465 -9.84 -11.55 2.01
N ASP A 466 -9.18 -11.31 3.15
CA ASP A 466 -9.10 -10.00 3.81
C ASP A 466 -8.10 -9.03 3.16
N GLY A 467 -7.45 -9.42 2.07
CA GLY A 467 -6.50 -8.58 1.35
C GLY A 467 -5.10 -8.54 1.95
N LEU A 468 -4.72 -9.42 2.88
CA LEU A 468 -3.34 -9.47 3.39
C LEU A 468 -2.44 -10.18 2.37
N MET A 469 -1.33 -9.54 1.97
CA MET A 469 -0.39 -10.11 1.00
C MET A 469 0.83 -10.73 1.68
N TYR A 470 1.17 -11.93 1.23
CA TYR A 470 2.31 -12.71 1.67
C TYR A 470 3.22 -13.05 0.50
N GLY A 471 4.51 -13.29 0.78
CA GLY A 471 5.49 -13.69 -0.24
C GLY A 471 6.49 -14.75 0.26
N ILE A 472 6.98 -15.61 -0.65
CA ILE A 472 8.09 -16.53 -0.37
C ILE A 472 9.39 -15.97 -0.93
N GLU A 473 10.39 -15.85 -0.07
CA GLU A 473 11.73 -15.37 -0.41
C GLU A 473 12.72 -16.54 -0.44
N LEU A 474 13.44 -16.70 -1.56
CA LEU A 474 14.29 -17.87 -1.85
C LEU A 474 15.71 -17.86 -1.23
N SER A 475 16.22 -16.72 -0.80
CA SER A 475 17.61 -16.59 -0.34
C SER A 475 17.78 -17.08 1.08
N ASP A 476 16.85 -16.68 1.94
CA ASP A 476 16.83 -17.00 3.37
C ASP A 476 15.68 -17.96 3.73
N ASP A 477 14.91 -18.44 2.75
CA ASP A 477 13.82 -19.42 2.91
C ASP A 477 12.71 -18.95 3.87
N VAL A 478 12.29 -17.68 3.74
CA VAL A 478 11.34 -17.03 4.67
C VAL A 478 9.99 -16.67 4.04
N LEU A 479 8.95 -16.62 4.88
CA LEU A 479 7.68 -15.98 4.57
C LEU A 479 7.76 -14.47 4.88
N LEU A 480 7.27 -13.66 3.95
CA LEU A 480 7.17 -12.21 4.06
C LEU A 480 5.71 -11.77 4.22
N ALA A 481 5.46 -10.73 5.01
CA ALA A 481 4.29 -9.86 4.88
C ALA A 481 4.66 -8.70 3.94
N ILE A 482 3.82 -8.39 2.96
CA ILE A 482 4.09 -7.35 1.95
C ILE A 482 2.97 -6.31 1.98
N ASP A 483 3.35 -5.04 2.11
CA ASP A 483 2.44 -3.91 1.95
C ASP A 483 2.12 -3.74 0.45
N LYS A 484 0.85 -3.92 0.08
CA LYS A 484 0.39 -3.86 -1.31
C LYS A 484 0.39 -2.45 -1.90
N THR A 485 0.47 -1.41 -1.07
CA THR A 485 0.42 -0.01 -1.49
C THR A 485 1.81 0.56 -1.75
N THR A 486 2.83 0.03 -1.08
CA THR A 486 4.21 0.54 -1.18
C THR A 486 5.22 -0.50 -1.68
N GLY A 487 4.90 -1.79 -1.57
CA GLY A 487 5.83 -2.90 -1.77
C GLY A 487 6.72 -3.19 -0.57
N GLU A 488 6.70 -2.39 0.50
CA GLU A 488 7.53 -2.65 1.68
C GLU A 488 7.21 -4.02 2.30
N ALA A 489 8.24 -4.79 2.63
CA ALA A 489 8.11 -6.16 3.09
C ALA A 489 8.78 -6.38 4.45
N THR A 490 8.20 -7.24 5.28
CA THR A 490 8.74 -7.64 6.58
C THR A 490 8.80 -9.16 6.69
N VAL A 491 9.84 -9.69 7.31
CA VAL A 491 9.98 -11.13 7.52
C VAL A 491 9.05 -11.58 8.65
N ILE A 492 8.18 -12.56 8.37
CA ILE A 492 7.35 -13.23 9.38
C ILE A 492 8.16 -14.33 10.07
N GLY A 493 8.77 -15.22 9.29
CA GLY A 493 9.58 -16.31 9.83
C GLY A 493 10.08 -17.30 8.78
N ASP A 494 10.92 -18.22 9.24
CA ASP A 494 11.54 -19.28 8.44
C ASP A 494 10.50 -20.34 8.04
N THR A 495 10.46 -20.68 6.75
CA THR A 495 9.54 -21.70 6.22
C THR A 495 9.93 -23.11 6.66
N GLY A 496 11.20 -23.32 7.02
CA GLY A 496 11.80 -24.63 7.31
C GLY A 496 12.05 -25.47 6.06
N VAL A 497 11.87 -24.89 4.87
CA VAL A 497 11.97 -25.57 3.57
C VAL A 497 12.97 -24.84 2.69
N ALA A 498 13.98 -25.55 2.18
CA ALA A 498 14.98 -24.99 1.28
C ALA A 498 14.42 -24.77 -0.13
N ALA A 499 13.67 -23.69 -0.31
CA ALA A 499 12.95 -23.35 -1.53
C ALA A 499 13.93 -23.05 -2.68
N ASN A 500 13.60 -23.50 -3.89
CA ASN A 500 14.44 -23.26 -5.06
C ASN A 500 13.62 -23.32 -6.35
N PHE A 501 14.08 -22.64 -7.40
CA PHE A 501 13.40 -22.54 -8.71
C PHE A 501 11.95 -22.03 -8.62
N ALA A 502 11.24 -22.12 -9.74
CA ALA A 502 9.87 -21.62 -9.89
C ALA A 502 8.88 -22.45 -9.08
N GLN A 503 8.01 -21.72 -8.38
CA GLN A 503 7.05 -22.19 -7.39
C GLN A 503 5.94 -21.14 -7.35
N ASP A 504 4.80 -21.48 -6.78
CA ASP A 504 3.75 -20.50 -6.52
C ASP A 504 2.92 -20.94 -5.30
N MET A 505 2.16 -20.02 -4.72
CA MET A 505 1.31 -20.27 -3.56
C MET A 505 -0.03 -19.56 -3.71
N ASP A 506 -1.07 -20.05 -3.06
CA ASP A 506 -2.40 -19.44 -3.11
C ASP A 506 -3.21 -19.79 -1.87
N PHE A 507 -4.23 -18.98 -1.56
CA PHE A 507 -5.13 -19.25 -0.46
C PHE A 507 -6.31 -20.11 -0.91
N ASP A 508 -6.72 -21.04 -0.03
CA ASP A 508 -8.11 -21.45 0.01
C ASP A 508 -8.90 -20.32 0.69
N HIS A 509 -9.64 -19.55 -0.11
CA HIS A 509 -10.42 -18.42 0.40
C HIS A 509 -11.69 -18.87 1.15
N THR A 510 -12.01 -20.16 1.22
CA THR A 510 -13.14 -20.66 1.99
C THR A 510 -12.81 -20.84 3.47
N ASP A 511 -11.55 -21.13 3.80
CA ASP A 511 -11.11 -21.38 5.18
C ASP A 511 -9.84 -20.61 5.60
N GLY A 512 -9.25 -19.84 4.70
CA GLY A 512 -8.07 -19.01 4.96
C GLY A 512 -6.75 -19.76 4.96
N THR A 513 -6.71 -21.05 4.57
CA THR A 513 -5.48 -21.83 4.53
C THR A 513 -4.57 -21.40 3.37
N LEU A 514 -3.32 -21.03 3.67
CA LEU A 514 -2.30 -20.76 2.65
C LEU A 514 -1.65 -22.07 2.17
N TYR A 515 -1.86 -22.41 0.90
CA TYR A 515 -1.22 -23.54 0.23
C TYR A 515 -0.02 -23.08 -0.59
N TRP A 516 1.09 -23.81 -0.49
CA TRP A 516 2.31 -23.52 -1.23
C TRP A 516 2.81 -24.75 -1.99
N ALA A 517 3.02 -24.60 -3.29
CA ALA A 517 3.67 -25.60 -4.12
C ALA A 517 5.19 -25.44 -4.06
N GLY A 518 5.78 -26.05 -3.03
CA GLY A 518 7.20 -25.91 -2.72
C GLY A 518 8.09 -26.84 -3.56
N TYR A 519 9.18 -26.30 -4.08
CA TYR A 519 10.19 -27.06 -4.82
C TYR A 519 11.58 -26.83 -4.24
N GLN A 520 12.34 -27.90 -4.03
CA GLN A 520 13.69 -27.85 -3.43
C GLN A 520 14.79 -28.32 -4.39
N GLY A 521 14.45 -28.61 -5.65
CA GLY A 521 15.39 -29.02 -6.68
C GLY A 521 15.48 -30.53 -6.92
N SER A 522 15.95 -30.91 -8.12
CA SER A 522 16.21 -32.30 -8.53
C SER A 522 14.99 -33.23 -8.43
N GLY A 523 13.79 -32.71 -8.66
CA GLY A 523 12.54 -33.46 -8.56
C GLY A 523 11.99 -33.58 -7.14
N ASN A 524 12.57 -32.89 -6.16
CA ASN A 524 11.97 -32.77 -4.83
C ASN A 524 10.92 -31.66 -4.84
N SER A 525 9.67 -32.06 -5.06
CA SER A 525 8.49 -31.18 -5.17
C SER A 525 7.42 -31.66 -4.21
N GLN A 526 6.89 -30.77 -3.38
CA GLN A 526 5.93 -31.10 -2.33
C GLN A 526 4.88 -30.00 -2.18
N MET A 527 3.66 -30.35 -1.80
CA MET A 527 2.68 -29.36 -1.34
C MET A 527 2.83 -29.13 0.16
N PHE A 528 2.64 -27.89 0.57
CA PHE A 528 2.69 -27.45 1.95
C PHE A 528 1.45 -26.62 2.30
N THR A 529 1.05 -26.63 3.57
CA THR A 529 0.39 -25.48 4.18
C THR A 529 1.43 -24.58 4.84
N VAL A 530 1.17 -23.28 4.91
CA VAL A 530 2.07 -22.32 5.56
C VAL A 530 1.32 -21.57 6.65
N ASP A 531 1.86 -21.57 7.86
CA ASP A 531 1.34 -20.79 8.97
C ASP A 531 1.70 -19.31 8.78
N THR A 532 0.70 -18.45 8.63
CA THR A 532 0.89 -17.02 8.32
C THR A 532 1.35 -16.18 9.50
N GLU A 533 1.29 -16.69 10.73
CA GLU A 533 1.79 -16.00 11.92
C GLU A 533 3.27 -16.28 12.17
N THR A 534 3.74 -17.48 11.81
CA THR A 534 5.08 -17.96 12.14
C THR A 534 5.98 -18.21 10.93
N GLY A 535 5.40 -18.27 9.73
CA GLY A 535 6.07 -18.63 8.49
C GLY A 535 6.29 -20.13 8.29
N ALA A 536 6.05 -20.96 9.31
CA ALA A 536 6.40 -22.38 9.28
C ALA A 536 5.57 -23.17 8.25
N ALA A 537 6.24 -23.90 7.36
CA ALA A 537 5.57 -24.76 6.38
C ALA A 537 5.39 -26.20 6.92
N MET A 538 4.20 -26.77 6.72
CA MET A 538 3.88 -28.16 7.01
C MET A 538 3.64 -28.93 5.72
N SER A 539 4.43 -29.98 5.48
CA SER A 539 4.30 -30.81 4.29
C SER A 539 2.98 -31.60 4.30
N ILE A 540 2.23 -31.49 3.21
CA ILE A 540 1.03 -32.29 2.90
C ILE A 540 1.45 -33.60 2.23
N GLY A 541 2.31 -33.52 1.22
CA GLY A 541 2.79 -34.70 0.48
C GLY A 541 3.63 -34.35 -0.74
N ASP A 542 4.22 -35.38 -1.36
CA ASP A 542 5.03 -35.26 -2.57
C ASP A 542 4.15 -35.02 -3.81
N VAL A 543 4.55 -34.10 -4.67
CA VAL A 543 3.89 -33.83 -5.96
C VAL A 543 4.20 -34.96 -6.94
N ALA A 544 3.17 -35.46 -7.63
CA ALA A 544 3.30 -36.56 -8.57
C ALA A 544 4.41 -36.31 -9.61
N GLY A 545 5.27 -37.31 -9.80
CA GLY A 545 6.39 -37.22 -10.75
C GLY A 545 7.58 -36.38 -10.30
N GLY A 546 7.43 -35.56 -9.24
CA GLY A 546 8.44 -34.57 -8.83
C GLY A 546 8.45 -33.31 -9.72
N SER A 547 7.34 -33.01 -10.39
CA SER A 547 7.20 -31.86 -11.28
C SER A 547 7.24 -30.53 -10.52
N GLU A 548 7.85 -29.52 -11.11
CA GLU A 548 7.75 -28.13 -10.63
C GLU A 548 6.35 -27.61 -10.94
N LEU A 549 5.64 -27.06 -9.95
CA LEU A 549 4.33 -26.41 -10.16
C LEU A 549 4.58 -24.91 -10.27
N LEU A 550 4.56 -24.41 -11.50
CA LEU A 550 5.14 -23.13 -11.85
C LEU A 550 4.23 -21.94 -11.56
N SER A 551 2.91 -22.15 -11.56
CA SER A 551 1.90 -21.09 -11.57
C SER A 551 0.62 -21.56 -10.87
N PHE A 552 0.78 -22.07 -9.66
CA PHE A 552 -0.27 -22.69 -8.84
C PHE A 552 -1.36 -21.70 -8.43
N SER A 553 -2.61 -22.13 -8.55
CA SER A 553 -3.78 -21.41 -8.05
C SER A 553 -4.84 -22.36 -7.55
N VAL A 554 -5.48 -21.98 -6.45
CA VAL A 554 -6.62 -22.69 -5.88
C VAL A 554 -7.89 -22.24 -6.61
N ALA A 555 -8.73 -23.20 -6.98
CA ALA A 555 -10.00 -23.00 -7.70
C ALA A 555 -11.19 -23.24 -6.77
N LEU A 556 -11.17 -22.54 -5.62
CA LEU A 556 -12.31 -22.45 -4.72
C LEU A 556 -12.72 -20.98 -4.64
N PRO A 557 -14.03 -20.68 -4.71
CA PRO A 557 -14.48 -19.32 -4.60
C PRO A 557 -14.06 -18.74 -3.26
N SER A 558 -13.52 -17.52 -3.24
CA SER A 558 -13.78 -16.65 -2.10
C SER A 558 -15.30 -16.57 -2.04
N ALA A 559 -15.93 -17.13 -1.00
CA ALA A 559 -17.35 -17.47 -0.95
C ALA A 559 -18.22 -16.46 -1.73
N THR A 560 -18.53 -16.76 -3.00
CA THR A 560 -19.28 -15.86 -3.85
C THR A 560 -20.75 -16.16 -3.67
N LEU A 561 -21.47 -15.16 -3.22
CA LEU A 561 -22.91 -15.17 -3.15
C LEU A 561 -23.48 -15.00 -4.56
N GLN A 562 -24.66 -15.55 -4.85
CA GLN A 562 -25.34 -15.34 -6.14
C GLN A 562 -25.96 -13.94 -6.25
N CYS A 563 -25.14 -12.89 -6.15
CA CYS A 563 -25.60 -11.49 -6.14
C CYS A 563 -26.15 -10.98 -7.48
N ASP A 564 -25.84 -11.65 -8.59
CA ASP A 564 -26.46 -11.37 -9.90
C ASP A 564 -27.93 -11.77 -9.97
N THR A 565 -28.34 -12.74 -9.16
CA THR A 565 -29.73 -13.21 -9.06
C THR A 565 -30.09 -13.46 -7.59
N PRO A 566 -30.21 -12.40 -6.77
CA PRO A 566 -30.55 -12.55 -5.36
C PRO A 566 -31.87 -13.29 -5.23
N SER A 567 -31.91 -14.23 -4.28
CA SER A 567 -33.09 -15.03 -4.01
C SER A 567 -33.39 -14.97 -2.53
N GLY A 568 -34.63 -14.64 -2.18
CA GLY A 568 -35.05 -14.58 -0.78
C GLY A 568 -34.79 -15.90 -0.07
N ILE A 569 -33.99 -15.82 0.99
CA ILE A 569 -33.67 -16.92 1.90
C ILE A 569 -34.76 -16.98 2.97
N SER A 570 -35.34 -18.14 3.25
CA SER A 570 -36.49 -18.24 4.15
C SER A 570 -36.15 -17.96 5.61
N TRP A 571 -34.90 -18.18 6.01
CA TRP A 571 -34.42 -18.06 7.39
C TRP A 571 -33.55 -16.82 7.63
N LEU A 572 -33.19 -16.06 6.60
CA LEU A 572 -32.35 -14.87 6.69
C LEU A 572 -33.10 -13.67 6.10
N SER A 573 -33.08 -12.53 6.79
CA SER A 573 -33.69 -11.30 6.28
C SER A 573 -32.95 -10.05 6.74
N ALA A 574 -32.94 -9.01 5.91
CA ALA A 574 -32.40 -7.68 6.24
C ALA A 574 -33.49 -6.58 6.26
N ASP A 575 -33.46 -5.68 7.25
CA ASP A 575 -34.35 -4.50 7.31
C ASP A 575 -33.63 -3.28 7.92
N PRO A 576 -33.61 -2.11 7.26
CA PRO A 576 -34.19 -1.83 5.95
C PRO A 576 -33.38 -2.43 4.78
N THR A 577 -34.04 -2.74 3.67
CA THR A 577 -33.39 -3.31 2.46
C THR A 577 -32.76 -2.27 1.53
N ALA A 578 -32.93 -0.98 1.81
CA ALA A 578 -32.28 0.11 1.08
C ALA A 578 -32.27 1.40 1.91
N GLY A 579 -31.30 2.27 1.62
CA GLY A 579 -31.15 3.55 2.28
C GLY A 579 -30.09 4.43 1.63
N THR A 580 -29.78 5.53 2.29
CA THR A 580 -28.70 6.45 1.92
C THR A 580 -27.91 6.80 3.17
N ALA A 581 -26.60 6.56 3.16
CA ALA A 581 -25.68 7.06 4.16
C ALA A 581 -25.09 8.39 3.66
N ALA A 582 -25.33 9.49 4.37
CA ALA A 582 -24.79 10.79 3.99
C ALA A 582 -23.25 10.79 4.11
N ALA A 583 -22.59 11.73 3.43
CA ALA A 583 -21.15 11.94 3.57
C ALA A 583 -20.72 12.01 5.06
N GLY A 584 -19.67 11.28 5.42
CA GLY A 584 -19.15 11.20 6.79
C GLY A 584 -20.03 10.45 7.80
N SER A 585 -20.95 9.59 7.35
CA SER A 585 -21.93 8.93 8.23
C SER A 585 -22.14 7.45 7.90
N SER A 586 -23.01 6.76 8.66
CA SER A 586 -23.37 5.36 8.42
C SER A 586 -24.88 5.13 8.50
N SER A 587 -25.33 3.98 8.00
CA SER A 587 -26.70 3.46 8.13
C SER A 587 -26.67 2.08 8.78
N ASP A 588 -27.60 1.81 9.71
CA ASP A 588 -27.72 0.49 10.35
C ASP A 588 -28.82 -0.34 9.69
N VAL A 589 -28.52 -1.62 9.44
CA VAL A 589 -29.43 -2.64 8.91
C VAL A 589 -29.54 -3.78 9.90
N GLY A 590 -30.75 -4.11 10.32
CA GLY A 590 -31.01 -5.28 11.16
C GLY A 590 -30.99 -6.56 10.32
N VAL A 591 -30.05 -7.46 10.61
CA VAL A 591 -29.93 -8.78 9.99
C VAL A 591 -30.54 -9.80 10.93
N THR A 592 -31.65 -10.41 10.51
CA THR A 592 -32.42 -11.36 11.32
C THR A 592 -32.30 -12.77 10.78
N VAL A 593 -31.94 -13.69 11.68
CA VAL A 593 -32.01 -15.13 11.47
C VAL A 593 -33.24 -15.69 12.20
N ASP A 594 -34.13 -16.36 11.46
CA ASP A 594 -35.33 -17.04 11.96
C ASP A 594 -35.19 -18.56 11.80
N ALA A 595 -34.94 -19.25 12.91
CA ALA A 595 -34.76 -20.71 12.93
C ALA A 595 -36.05 -21.48 13.29
N THR A 596 -37.23 -20.86 13.23
CA THR A 596 -38.50 -21.50 13.64
C THR A 596 -38.98 -22.61 12.73
N GLU A 597 -38.54 -22.63 11.46
CA GLU A 597 -38.86 -23.68 10.49
C GLU A 597 -37.63 -24.50 10.07
N LEU A 598 -36.50 -24.29 10.75
CA LEU A 598 -35.25 -24.99 10.49
C LEU A 598 -35.06 -26.20 11.42
N THR A 599 -34.19 -27.12 11.02
CA THR A 599 -33.79 -28.28 11.82
C THR A 599 -32.30 -28.19 12.14
N ALA A 600 -31.87 -28.72 13.26
CA ALA A 600 -30.46 -28.67 13.65
C ALA A 600 -29.50 -29.11 12.52
N GLY A 601 -28.47 -28.30 12.29
CA GLY A 601 -27.55 -28.39 11.17
C GLY A 601 -26.78 -27.09 10.94
N GLU A 602 -25.88 -27.13 9.97
CA GLU A 602 -25.19 -25.93 9.48
C GLU A 602 -25.94 -25.38 8.27
N TYR A 603 -25.99 -24.06 8.16
CA TYR A 603 -26.61 -23.31 7.08
C TYR A 603 -25.68 -22.17 6.65
N GLU A 604 -25.63 -21.92 5.35
CA GLU A 604 -24.83 -20.84 4.76
C GLU A 604 -25.70 -20.03 3.80
N ALA A 605 -25.54 -18.71 3.84
CA ALA A 605 -26.12 -17.74 2.92
C ALA A 605 -25.24 -16.48 2.94
N GLY A 606 -25.73 -15.40 2.36
CA GLY A 606 -25.14 -14.09 2.60
C GLY A 606 -25.99 -12.93 2.13
N LEU A 607 -25.43 -11.73 2.30
CA LEU A 607 -26.05 -10.47 1.95
C LEU A 607 -25.25 -9.78 0.85
N CYS A 608 -25.93 -9.42 -0.22
CA CYS A 608 -25.42 -8.62 -1.32
C CYS A 608 -25.75 -7.15 -1.06
N VAL A 609 -24.74 -6.37 -0.70
CA VAL A 609 -24.86 -4.93 -0.47
C VAL A 609 -24.46 -4.20 -1.74
N SER A 610 -25.43 -3.82 -2.57
CA SER A 610 -25.17 -2.96 -3.73
C SER A 610 -25.03 -1.51 -3.27
N THR A 611 -24.06 -0.78 -3.82
CA THR A 611 -23.81 0.62 -3.43
C THR A 611 -23.65 1.53 -4.65
N SER A 612 -23.79 2.84 -4.46
CA SER A 612 -23.50 3.86 -5.48
C SER A 612 -22.01 4.21 -5.57
N ASP A 613 -21.16 3.59 -4.76
CA ASP A 613 -19.71 3.69 -4.88
C ASP A 613 -19.25 2.94 -6.12
N SER A 614 -18.62 3.65 -7.05
CA SER A 614 -18.18 3.08 -8.32
C SER A 614 -16.98 2.14 -8.19
N ARG A 615 -16.20 2.24 -7.10
CA ARG A 615 -15.10 1.31 -6.80
C ARG A 615 -15.59 0.09 -6.02
N HIS A 616 -16.64 0.23 -5.22
CA HIS A 616 -17.30 -0.87 -4.49
C HIS A 616 -18.80 -0.97 -4.81
N PRO A 617 -19.20 -1.26 -6.07
CA PRO A 617 -20.60 -1.30 -6.46
C PRO A 617 -21.39 -2.45 -5.83
N LEU A 618 -20.69 -3.48 -5.35
CA LEU A 618 -21.22 -4.64 -4.66
C LEU A 618 -20.25 -5.05 -3.56
N ILE A 619 -20.77 -5.26 -2.35
CA ILE A 619 -20.04 -5.82 -1.21
C ILE A 619 -20.80 -7.08 -0.74
N GLU A 620 -20.10 -8.20 -0.63
CA GLU A 620 -20.67 -9.47 -0.20
C GLU A 620 -20.38 -9.71 1.28
N VAL A 621 -21.41 -10.01 2.07
CA VAL A 621 -21.30 -10.30 3.50
C VAL A 621 -21.77 -11.74 3.74
N PRO A 622 -20.84 -12.68 3.95
CA PRO A 622 -21.18 -14.07 4.26
C PRO A 622 -21.95 -14.20 5.58
N VAL A 623 -22.87 -15.16 5.64
CA VAL A 623 -23.65 -15.49 6.84
C VAL A 623 -23.60 -17.00 7.08
N ALA A 624 -22.90 -17.40 8.14
CA ALA A 624 -22.87 -18.76 8.65
C ALA A 624 -23.82 -18.93 9.83
N LEU A 625 -24.61 -20.00 9.83
CA LEU A 625 -25.55 -20.35 10.89
C LEU A 625 -25.34 -21.80 11.35
N THR A 626 -24.85 -21.96 12.58
CA THR A 626 -24.87 -23.22 13.32
C THR A 626 -26.15 -23.33 14.12
N LEU A 627 -27.07 -24.20 13.69
CA LEU A 627 -28.33 -24.44 14.38
C LEU A 627 -28.24 -25.69 15.26
N ARG A 628 -28.40 -25.51 16.57
CA ARG A 628 -28.38 -26.58 17.58
C ARG A 628 -29.79 -27.12 17.85
N PRO A 629 -29.95 -28.40 18.25
CA PRO A 629 -31.26 -28.96 18.59
C PRO A 629 -31.94 -28.20 19.74
N GLU A 630 -33.27 -28.24 19.77
CA GLU A 630 -34.02 -27.74 20.93
C GLU A 630 -33.65 -28.50 22.21
N PHE A 631 -33.35 -27.77 23.30
CA PHE A 631 -33.05 -28.38 24.60
C PHE A 631 -34.34 -28.53 25.42
N VAL A 632 -34.89 -29.74 25.40
CA VAL A 632 -36.20 -30.05 26.01
C VAL A 632 -36.03 -30.91 27.24
N LEU A 633 -36.76 -30.56 28.31
CA LEU A 633 -36.89 -31.30 29.56
C LEU A 633 -38.34 -31.68 29.83
N GLU A 634 -38.56 -32.97 30.05
CA GLU A 634 -39.79 -33.53 30.60
C GLU A 634 -39.57 -34.01 32.04
N ALA A 635 -40.59 -33.84 32.89
CA ALA A 635 -40.55 -34.26 34.28
C ALA A 635 -41.85 -34.95 34.70
N GLU A 636 -41.75 -36.21 35.15
CA GLU A 636 -42.89 -37.00 35.64
C GLU A 636 -42.79 -37.27 37.14
N GLY A 637 -43.83 -36.89 37.89
CA GLY A 637 -43.89 -37.10 39.33
C GLY A 637 -44.57 -38.41 39.73
N ARG A 638 -43.89 -39.25 40.51
CA ARG A 638 -44.47 -40.46 41.11
C ARG A 638 -44.21 -40.58 42.61
N ARG A 639 -45.04 -41.39 43.28
CA ARG A 639 -44.92 -41.67 44.72
C ARG A 639 -44.43 -43.09 44.98
N VAL A 640 -43.31 -43.22 45.68
CA VAL A 640 -42.78 -44.52 46.13
C VAL A 640 -42.78 -44.55 47.65
N ARG A 641 -43.60 -45.43 48.24
CA ARG A 641 -43.77 -45.55 49.71
C ARG A 641 -44.11 -44.21 50.41
N GLY A 642 -44.83 -43.33 49.71
CA GLY A 642 -45.25 -42.01 50.21
C GLY A 642 -44.27 -40.87 49.94
N LEU A 643 -43.03 -41.16 49.53
CA LEU A 643 -42.05 -40.14 49.12
C LEU A 643 -42.23 -39.74 47.65
N HIS A 644 -41.92 -38.49 47.33
CA HIS A 644 -41.95 -37.96 45.97
C HIS A 644 -40.66 -38.28 45.23
N PHE A 645 -40.81 -38.86 44.06
CA PHE A 645 -39.76 -39.09 43.07
C PHE A 645 -40.14 -38.34 41.80
N VAL A 646 -39.18 -37.66 41.20
CA VAL A 646 -39.37 -37.02 39.90
C VAL A 646 -38.40 -37.67 38.92
N ASP A 647 -38.96 -38.32 37.91
CA ASP A 647 -38.19 -38.86 36.80
C ASP A 647 -38.07 -37.75 35.76
N LEU A 648 -36.84 -37.34 35.46
CA LEU A 648 -36.48 -36.32 34.47
C LEU A 648 -35.96 -37.03 33.22
N THR A 649 -36.37 -36.55 32.06
CA THR A 649 -35.84 -36.98 30.76
C THR A 649 -35.61 -35.76 29.89
N TRP A 650 -34.44 -35.65 29.28
CA TRP A 650 -34.10 -34.53 28.41
C TRP A 650 -33.51 -34.97 27.07
N SER A 651 -33.55 -34.06 26.11
CA SER A 651 -32.93 -34.18 24.79
C SER A 651 -32.38 -32.84 24.33
N GLY A 652 -31.37 -32.84 23.45
CA GLY A 652 -30.79 -31.61 22.89
C GLY A 652 -29.58 -31.06 23.65
N ALA A 653 -29.25 -31.61 24.82
CA ALA A 653 -27.97 -31.34 25.48
C ALA A 653 -26.79 -31.88 24.64
N LEU A 654 -25.78 -31.05 24.44
CA LEU A 654 -24.60 -31.30 23.61
C LEU A 654 -23.34 -31.61 24.43
N SER A 655 -23.25 -31.12 25.67
CA SER A 655 -22.09 -31.35 26.53
C SER A 655 -22.06 -32.76 27.10
N ASP A 656 -20.86 -33.23 27.49
CA ASP A 656 -20.65 -34.57 28.07
C ASP A 656 -21.33 -34.75 29.44
N ASP A 657 -21.53 -33.65 30.16
CA ASP A 657 -22.13 -33.59 31.50
C ASP A 657 -23.21 -32.50 31.53
N VAL A 658 -24.29 -32.70 32.28
CA VAL A 658 -25.35 -31.70 32.49
C VAL A 658 -25.50 -31.31 33.95
N ASP A 659 -25.86 -30.06 34.18
CA ASP A 659 -26.24 -29.52 35.48
C ASP A 659 -27.75 -29.60 35.66
N ILE A 660 -28.21 -30.27 36.72
CA ILE A 660 -29.63 -30.42 37.02
C ILE A 660 -30.00 -29.49 38.17
N TYR A 661 -30.96 -28.60 37.92
CA TYR A 661 -31.46 -27.63 38.88
C TYR A 661 -32.86 -28.03 39.35
N ARG A 662 -33.12 -27.78 40.65
CA ARG A 662 -34.46 -27.87 41.25
C ARG A 662 -34.73 -26.61 42.04
N ASP A 663 -35.83 -25.94 41.72
CA ASP A 663 -36.25 -24.65 42.31
C ASP A 663 -35.13 -23.58 42.24
N GLY A 664 -34.34 -23.61 41.17
CA GLY A 664 -33.20 -22.71 40.93
C GLY A 664 -31.89 -23.10 41.64
N GLU A 665 -31.85 -24.20 42.38
CA GLU A 665 -30.64 -24.69 43.06
C GLU A 665 -30.07 -25.91 42.33
N LEU A 666 -28.76 -25.90 42.04
CA LEU A 666 -28.05 -27.04 41.47
C LEU A 666 -28.14 -28.23 42.41
N ILE A 667 -28.79 -29.30 41.99
CA ILE A 667 -28.91 -30.54 42.80
C ILE A 667 -27.81 -31.54 42.49
N THR A 668 -27.37 -31.63 41.23
CA THR A 668 -26.27 -32.50 40.81
C THR A 668 -25.74 -32.10 39.43
N THR A 669 -24.49 -32.45 39.17
CA THR A 669 -23.89 -32.51 37.82
C THR A 669 -23.66 -33.98 37.49
N GLU A 670 -24.09 -34.45 36.33
CA GLU A 670 -23.88 -35.84 35.93
C GLU A 670 -23.70 -36.00 34.42
N ARG A 671 -23.21 -37.17 34.01
CA ARG A 671 -23.01 -37.50 32.61
C ARG A 671 -24.31 -37.32 31.83
N ASN A 672 -24.23 -36.69 30.67
CA ASN A 672 -25.35 -36.52 29.76
C ASN A 672 -25.79 -37.88 29.16
N ASP A 673 -26.66 -38.60 29.87
CA ASP A 673 -27.26 -39.87 29.43
C ASP A 673 -28.77 -39.75 29.14
N GLY A 674 -29.31 -38.53 29.24
CA GLY A 674 -30.68 -38.17 28.88
C GLY A 674 -31.72 -38.40 29.97
N ALA A 675 -31.35 -38.88 31.18
CA ALA A 675 -32.34 -39.12 32.24
C ALA A 675 -31.78 -39.03 33.66
N HIS A 676 -32.58 -38.49 34.58
CA HIS A 676 -32.28 -38.44 36.01
C HIS A 676 -33.48 -38.86 36.85
N THR A 677 -33.26 -39.38 38.05
CA THR A 677 -34.34 -39.59 39.03
C THR A 677 -34.02 -38.88 40.33
N ASP A 678 -34.73 -37.78 40.60
CA ASP A 678 -34.59 -37.07 41.85
C ASP A 678 -35.53 -37.65 42.93
N ASN A 679 -34.92 -38.16 44.00
CA ASN A 679 -35.62 -38.47 45.24
C ASN A 679 -35.57 -37.26 46.18
N THR A 680 -36.63 -36.46 46.14
CA THR A 680 -36.74 -35.23 46.93
C THR A 680 -36.76 -35.43 48.45
N GLY A 681 -36.95 -36.67 48.93
CA GLY A 681 -37.07 -36.99 50.36
C GLY A 681 -38.33 -36.46 51.05
N ARG A 682 -39.25 -35.81 50.32
CA ARG A 682 -40.49 -35.23 50.85
C ARG A 682 -41.71 -36.11 50.56
N SER A 683 -42.75 -35.99 51.39
CA SER A 683 -44.03 -36.70 51.23
C SER A 683 -45.27 -35.79 51.33
N GLU A 684 -45.07 -34.55 51.79
CA GLU A 684 -46.11 -33.54 51.94
C GLU A 684 -46.38 -32.81 50.63
N ARG A 685 -47.48 -32.07 50.53
CA ARG A 685 -47.86 -31.33 49.31
C ARG A 685 -46.72 -30.39 48.87
N ALA A 686 -46.26 -30.52 47.63
CA ALA A 686 -45.13 -29.75 47.10
C ALA A 686 -45.30 -29.50 45.60
N THR A 687 -44.62 -28.47 45.10
CA THR A 687 -44.40 -28.20 43.68
C THR A 687 -42.90 -28.02 43.50
N TYR A 688 -42.36 -28.59 42.44
CA TYR A 688 -40.95 -28.51 42.08
C TYR A 688 -40.85 -27.97 40.66
N VAL A 689 -39.91 -27.07 40.41
CA VAL A 689 -39.53 -26.62 39.07
C VAL A 689 -38.15 -27.18 38.77
N TYR A 690 -38.01 -27.89 37.66
CA TYR A 690 -36.72 -28.42 37.22
C TYR A 690 -36.26 -27.72 35.96
N GLN A 691 -34.95 -27.64 35.81
CA GLN A 691 -34.26 -27.18 34.61
C GLN A 691 -32.96 -27.98 34.48
N VAL A 692 -32.56 -28.32 33.26
CA VAL A 692 -31.28 -28.97 32.99
C VAL A 692 -30.46 -28.03 32.11
N CYS A 693 -29.18 -27.84 32.39
CA CYS A 693 -28.29 -26.95 31.64
C CYS A 693 -27.05 -27.71 31.17
N GLU A 694 -26.42 -27.26 30.07
CA GLU A 694 -25.09 -27.73 29.71
C GLU A 694 -24.13 -27.39 30.86
N ALA A 695 -23.33 -28.36 31.32
CA ALA A 695 -22.58 -28.18 32.57
C ALA A 695 -21.69 -26.93 32.55
N GLY A 696 -21.84 -26.10 33.59
CA GLY A 696 -21.06 -24.87 33.74
C GLY A 696 -21.46 -23.71 32.82
N THR A 697 -22.59 -23.80 32.12
CA THR A 697 -23.11 -22.72 31.25
C THR A 697 -24.52 -22.29 31.65
N ASP A 698 -24.99 -21.18 31.08
CA ASP A 698 -26.38 -20.72 31.20
C ASP A 698 -27.29 -21.27 30.08
N ASP A 699 -26.79 -22.23 29.28
CA ASP A 699 -27.51 -22.79 28.14
C ASP A 699 -28.44 -23.93 28.60
N CYS A 700 -29.68 -23.57 28.94
CA CYS A 700 -30.59 -24.42 29.68
C CYS A 700 -31.82 -24.87 28.88
N SER A 701 -32.44 -25.96 29.33
CA SER A 701 -33.72 -26.45 28.85
C SER A 701 -34.87 -25.53 29.27
N ASN A 702 -36.09 -25.83 28.79
CA ASN A 702 -37.31 -25.30 29.39
C ASN A 702 -37.44 -25.67 30.89
N GLU A 703 -38.20 -24.88 31.64
CA GLU A 703 -38.59 -25.23 33.00
C GLU A 703 -39.72 -26.28 33.01
N ALA A 704 -39.53 -27.37 33.74
CA ALA A 704 -40.52 -28.43 33.91
C ALA A 704 -41.10 -28.43 35.33
N THR A 705 -42.42 -28.20 35.46
CA THR A 705 -43.09 -28.11 36.78
C THR A 705 -43.83 -29.39 37.15
N VAL A 706 -43.49 -29.98 38.29
CA VAL A 706 -44.16 -31.16 38.85
C VAL A 706 -44.89 -30.83 40.15
N ARG A 707 -46.18 -31.21 40.24
CA ARG A 707 -47.04 -30.93 41.41
C ARG A 707 -47.51 -32.20 42.10
N PHE A 708 -47.23 -32.30 43.39
CA PHE A 708 -47.74 -33.38 44.23
C PHE A 708 -48.84 -32.88 45.16
N GLY A 709 -50.10 -33.23 44.83
CA GLY A 709 -51.30 -32.92 45.60
C GLY A 709 -52.14 -31.78 45.01
N GLY A 710 -53.24 -32.14 44.34
CA GLY A 710 -54.33 -31.27 43.86
C GLY A 710 -55.66 -32.05 43.80
N PRO A 711 -56.83 -31.37 43.72
CA PRO A 711 -58.12 -32.06 43.60
C PRO A 711 -58.20 -32.85 42.29
N PRO A 712 -58.95 -33.97 42.23
CA PRO A 712 -59.06 -34.75 40.99
C PRO A 712 -59.67 -33.91 39.85
N PRO A 713 -59.35 -34.19 38.58
CA PRO A 713 -59.97 -33.50 37.45
C PRO A 713 -61.50 -33.66 37.55
N GLY A 714 -62.23 -32.55 37.53
CA GLY A 714 -63.68 -32.57 37.54
C GLY A 714 -64.20 -33.37 36.35
N ARG A 715 -65.04 -34.39 36.60
CA ARG A 715 -65.86 -35.02 35.57
C ARG A 715 -66.71 -33.93 34.91
N GLY A 716 -66.40 -33.57 33.67
CA GLY A 716 -67.32 -32.86 32.80
C GLY A 716 -68.51 -33.77 32.50
N GLY A 717 -69.61 -33.57 33.24
CA GLY A 717 -70.93 -34.04 32.85
C GLY A 717 -71.52 -33.09 31.81
N GLY A 718 -72.19 -33.65 30.81
CA GLY A 718 -72.89 -32.87 29.79
C GLY A 718 -74.07 -32.08 30.33
N ASP A 719 -74.34 -30.97 29.65
CA ASP A 719 -75.65 -30.58 29.10
C ASP A 719 -75.40 -29.77 27.82
#